data_AF-A0A2R3Q8B3-F1
#
_entry.id   AF-A0A2R3Q8B3-F1
#
_cell.length_a   1.000
_cell.length_b   1.000
_cell.length_c   1.000
_cell.angle_alpha   90.00
_cell.angle_beta   90.00
_cell.angle_gamma   90.00
#
_symmetry.space_group_name_H-M   'P 1'
#
loop_
_entity.id
_entity.type
_entity.pdbx_description
1 polymer ?
#
loop_
_entity_poly.entity_id
_entity_poly.type
_entity_poly.pdbx_seq_one_letter_code
_entity_poly.pdbx_strand_id
1 'polypeptide(L)'
;MYTTAFLDLPPLQHAGGSVQLPGSKSISNRVLLLAALSEGTTQVHDLLASDDTRVMLDALRQIGCEVGESEEGQPVRITGLGARTPAAPAKLFLGNAGTAMRPLTAALALLGGEYELSGVPRMHERPIGDLVDALRQLGCAIEYLGSDGYPPLRIAHGAGVPPLILDAPIRVRGDVSSQFLTALLMALPLAARERDITVEVVGELISKPYIHITLELLARFGIAVRRDGWQRFTIPAGSRYRSPGSIHVEADASSASYFIALGAISTPTEGQNPLKILGVGLDSIQGDIRFVEAAQAMGARVQGGPGWLQVERGAWPLKAIELDCNHIPDAAMTLAVMALYADGPSLLTNIASWRVKETDRIAAMACELRKLGAQVEEGADWLRVHPLPRAADWRAASIHTYDDHRVAMCFSLAAFNPAGLPVRIEDPRCVGKTFPDYFEALFSVARTRPEHIPVLCVDGPTASGKGTVAAGVAQQLGYHYLDSGSLYRTAALAAVRAGIAIEAQHEARLAELARSLPVRFADGRIWLAGDEVTDAIRTEEAGMNASRISVLPLVRDALVALQLAFRQLPGLVADGRDMGTAIFPGAPLKVFLTASAAVRAERRHKQLISKGISSTIADLRAGLEARDARDASRSASPLQPAQDALPLDNSALSVDQTIAQVLDWWRARQPF
;
A
#
# COMPACT_ATOMS: atom_id res chain seq x y z
N MET A 1 2.69 -6.13 1.59
CA MET A 1 2.88 -5.04 0.62
C MET A 1 3.23 -5.63 -0.73
N TYR A 2 2.56 -5.18 -1.78
CA TYR A 2 2.88 -5.53 -3.17
C TYR A 2 4.15 -4.79 -3.63
N THR A 3 5.15 -5.56 -4.08
CA THR A 3 6.44 -5.06 -4.59
C THR A 3 6.66 -5.39 -6.07
N THR A 4 5.60 -5.78 -6.76
CA THR A 4 5.60 -6.15 -8.18
C THR A 4 5.72 -4.92 -9.07
N ALA A 5 6.14 -5.11 -10.33
CA ALA A 5 6.25 -4.01 -11.29
C ALA A 5 4.88 -3.38 -11.64
N PHE A 6 3.82 -4.17 -11.54
CA PHE A 6 2.44 -3.73 -11.68
C PHE A 6 1.52 -4.60 -10.83
N LEU A 7 0.30 -4.13 -10.61
CA LEU A 7 -0.80 -4.89 -10.01
C LEU A 7 -2.03 -4.79 -10.91
N ASP A 8 -2.49 -5.92 -11.43
CA ASP A 8 -3.72 -6.00 -12.22
C ASP A 8 -4.90 -6.17 -11.26
N LEU A 9 -5.72 -5.12 -11.16
CA LEU A 9 -6.97 -5.15 -10.41
C LEU A 9 -8.05 -5.78 -11.29
N PRO A 10 -8.60 -6.95 -10.93
CA PRO A 10 -9.73 -7.51 -11.65
C PRO A 10 -10.97 -6.61 -11.45
N PRO A 11 -12.04 -6.82 -12.22
CA PRO A 11 -13.28 -6.10 -12.02
C PRO A 11 -13.78 -6.29 -10.58
N LEU A 12 -13.97 -5.19 -9.86
CA LEU A 12 -14.52 -5.16 -8.49
C LEU A 12 -15.97 -4.68 -8.53
N GLN A 13 -16.81 -5.12 -7.58
CA GLN A 13 -18.24 -4.84 -7.63
C GLN A 13 -18.80 -4.30 -6.33
N HIS A 14 -18.43 -4.92 -5.21
CA HIS A 14 -18.99 -4.63 -3.90
C HIS A 14 -17.88 -4.25 -2.93
N ALA A 15 -18.21 -3.42 -1.93
CA ALA A 15 -17.36 -3.20 -0.77
C ALA A 15 -18.16 -3.23 0.53
N GLY A 16 -17.59 -3.80 1.58
CA GLY A 16 -18.21 -3.90 2.89
C GLY A 16 -17.26 -4.48 3.94
N GLY A 17 -17.66 -4.44 5.20
CA GLY A 17 -16.80 -4.83 6.32
C GLY A 17 -16.13 -3.61 6.97
N SER A 18 -14.95 -3.80 7.57
CA SER A 18 -14.24 -2.74 8.28
C SER A 18 -12.78 -2.66 7.84
N VAL A 19 -12.28 -1.45 7.65
CA VAL A 19 -10.89 -1.16 7.33
C VAL A 19 -10.29 -0.26 8.40
N GLN A 20 -9.13 -0.65 8.94
CA GLN A 20 -8.33 0.19 9.81
C GLN A 20 -7.38 1.00 8.95
N LEU A 21 -7.43 2.33 9.09
CA LEU A 21 -6.51 3.22 8.39
C LEU A 21 -5.24 3.43 9.22
N PRO A 22 -4.08 3.61 8.57
CA PRO A 22 -2.84 3.95 9.25
C PRO A 22 -2.84 5.41 9.71
N GLY A 23 -1.94 5.74 10.63
CA GLY A 23 -1.74 7.10 11.14
C GLY A 23 -1.48 8.13 10.03
N SER A 24 -1.91 9.38 10.26
CA SER A 24 -1.66 10.50 9.34
C SER A 24 -0.18 10.82 9.23
N LYS A 25 0.36 10.82 8.00
CA LYS A 25 1.76 11.22 7.74
C LYS A 25 2.04 12.65 8.22
N SER A 26 1.07 13.54 8.01
CA SER A 26 1.19 14.97 8.34
C SER A 26 1.20 15.21 9.84
N ILE A 27 0.38 14.48 10.60
CA ILE A 27 0.38 14.53 12.07
C ILE A 27 1.63 13.84 12.61
N SER A 28 1.94 12.63 12.12
CA SER A 28 3.10 11.83 12.55
C SER A 28 4.39 12.66 12.57
N ASN A 29 4.80 13.23 11.42
CA ASN A 29 6.05 13.98 11.35
C ASN A 29 6.06 15.26 12.21
N ARG A 30 4.91 15.92 12.39
CA ARG A 30 4.81 17.07 13.29
C ARG A 30 4.98 16.63 14.74
N VAL A 31 4.25 15.61 15.16
CA VAL A 31 4.33 15.04 16.51
C VAL A 31 5.75 14.56 16.82
N LEU A 32 6.42 13.88 15.87
CA LEU A 32 7.81 13.46 16.02
C LEU A 32 8.74 14.64 16.30
N LEU A 33 8.65 15.72 15.51
CA LEU A 33 9.48 16.90 15.74
C LEU A 33 9.11 17.60 17.05
N LEU A 34 7.83 17.81 17.35
CA LEU A 34 7.39 18.48 18.57
C LEU A 34 7.80 17.70 19.83
N ALA A 35 7.70 16.37 19.80
CA ALA A 35 8.20 15.50 20.87
C ALA A 35 9.73 15.62 21.02
N ALA A 36 10.46 15.67 19.90
CA ALA A 36 11.91 15.86 19.92
C ALA A 36 12.33 17.23 20.48
N LEU A 37 11.56 18.29 20.24
CA LEU A 37 11.84 19.63 20.77
C LEU A 37 11.43 19.81 22.24
N SER A 38 10.65 18.89 22.79
CA SER A 38 10.04 19.02 24.11
C SER A 38 10.97 18.69 25.28
N GLU A 39 10.70 19.31 26.42
CA GLU A 39 11.16 18.81 27.71
C GLU A 39 10.33 17.56 28.11
N GLY A 40 11.01 16.46 28.43
CA GLY A 40 10.41 15.21 28.88
C GLY A 40 10.30 14.12 27.81
N THR A 41 9.54 13.06 28.12
CA THR A 41 9.30 11.92 27.22
C THR A 41 7.85 11.93 26.73
N THR A 42 7.64 11.74 25.43
CA THR A 42 6.31 11.54 24.81
C THR A 42 6.17 10.11 24.31
N GLN A 43 5.03 9.47 24.60
CA GLN A 43 4.60 8.21 23.98
C GLN A 43 3.70 8.53 22.78
N VAL A 44 4.10 8.14 21.58
CA VAL A 44 3.37 8.41 20.34
C VAL A 44 2.68 7.12 19.88
N HIS A 45 1.37 7.08 20.02
CA HIS A 45 0.53 5.96 19.60
C HIS A 45 0.11 6.11 18.14
N ASP A 46 -0.10 4.97 17.47
CA ASP A 46 -0.62 4.91 16.09
C ASP A 46 0.23 5.68 15.07
N LEU A 47 1.53 5.83 15.37
CA LEU A 47 2.48 6.47 14.47
C LEU A 47 2.52 5.73 13.13
N LEU A 48 2.41 6.48 12.03
CA LEU A 48 2.56 5.90 10.71
C LEU A 48 3.94 5.24 10.56
N ALA A 49 3.97 3.95 10.22
CA ALA A 49 5.19 3.29 9.76
C ALA A 49 5.37 3.52 8.25
N SER A 50 6.21 4.47 7.85
CA SER A 50 6.45 4.84 6.46
C SER A 50 7.91 5.23 6.23
N ASP A 51 8.31 5.38 4.96
CA ASP A 51 9.64 5.89 4.62
C ASP A 51 9.88 7.29 5.21
N ASP A 52 8.88 8.18 5.19
CA ASP A 52 8.98 9.55 5.69
C ASP A 52 9.17 9.62 7.22
N THR A 53 8.44 8.80 7.97
CA THR A 53 8.58 8.73 9.44
C THR A 53 9.85 8.00 9.86
N ARG A 54 10.30 7.00 9.08
CA ARG A 54 11.58 6.32 9.31
C ARG A 54 12.75 7.30 9.21
N VAL A 55 12.85 8.07 8.13
CA VAL A 55 13.95 9.05 7.98
C VAL A 55 13.88 10.18 9.03
N MET A 56 12.67 10.55 9.47
CA MET A 56 12.51 11.49 10.59
C MET A 56 13.06 10.89 11.89
N LEU A 57 12.65 9.67 12.27
CA LEU A 57 13.14 8.99 13.47
C LEU A 57 14.66 8.82 13.45
N ASP A 58 15.23 8.46 12.31
CA ASP A 58 16.69 8.33 12.14
C ASP A 58 17.40 9.67 12.30
N ALA A 59 16.86 10.75 11.74
CA ALA A 59 17.39 12.09 11.94
C ALA A 59 17.31 12.53 13.40
N LEU A 60 16.19 12.24 14.09
CA LEU A 60 16.02 12.56 15.51
C LEU A 60 17.05 11.84 16.39
N ARG A 61 17.35 10.56 16.12
CA ARG A 61 18.43 9.83 16.80
C ARG A 61 19.78 10.49 16.58
N GLN A 62 20.09 10.86 15.34
CA GLN A 62 21.38 11.48 14.98
C GLN A 62 21.61 12.84 15.65
N ILE A 63 20.55 13.61 15.90
CA ILE A 63 20.66 14.90 16.61
C ILE A 63 20.58 14.76 18.14
N GLY A 64 20.54 13.53 18.67
CA GLY A 64 20.68 13.26 20.11
C GLY A 64 19.38 13.04 20.89
N CYS A 65 18.23 12.87 20.22
CA CYS A 65 17.01 12.42 20.88
C CYS A 65 17.12 10.93 21.25
N GLU A 66 16.57 10.54 22.41
CA GLU A 66 16.40 9.11 22.71
C GLU A 66 15.10 8.64 22.08
N VAL A 67 15.21 7.76 21.08
CA VAL A 67 14.07 7.18 20.37
C VAL A 67 14.05 5.69 20.69
N GLY A 68 13.06 5.27 21.48
CA GLY A 68 12.85 3.87 21.83
C GLY A 68 12.54 3.02 20.59
N GLU A 69 12.92 1.74 20.63
CA GLU A 69 12.41 0.76 19.68
C GLU A 69 10.91 0.56 19.90
N SER A 70 10.14 0.47 18.82
CA SER A 70 8.73 0.08 18.89
C SER A 70 8.55 -1.22 18.12
N GLU A 71 8.00 -2.22 18.79
CA GLU A 71 7.38 -3.36 18.10
C GLU A 71 6.09 -2.92 17.42
N GLU A 72 5.63 -3.71 16.46
CA GLU A 72 4.39 -3.46 15.73
C GLU A 72 3.20 -3.35 16.72
N GLY A 73 2.47 -2.23 16.67
CA GLY A 73 1.35 -1.94 17.57
C GLY A 73 1.74 -1.33 18.94
N GLN A 74 3.02 -1.10 19.24
CA GLN A 74 3.44 -0.39 20.45
C GLN A 74 3.73 1.11 20.18
N PRO A 75 3.51 2.00 21.16
CA PRO A 75 3.83 3.41 21.01
C PRO A 75 5.33 3.64 20.87
N VAL A 76 5.71 4.59 20.01
CA VAL A 76 7.10 5.06 19.91
C VAL A 76 7.38 6.03 21.05
N ARG A 77 8.39 5.72 21.86
CA ARG A 77 8.82 6.58 22.97
C ARG A 77 9.91 7.54 22.50
N ILE A 78 9.71 8.84 22.70
CA ILE A 78 10.67 9.89 22.33
C ILE A 78 10.99 10.74 23.56
N THR A 79 12.24 10.74 24.01
CA THR A 79 12.74 11.71 24.99
C THR A 79 13.37 12.88 24.23
N GLY A 80 12.74 14.04 24.32
CA GLY A 80 13.14 15.23 23.59
C GLY A 80 14.44 15.85 24.10
N LEU A 81 15.00 16.77 23.31
CA LEU A 81 16.20 17.53 23.63
C LEU A 81 15.97 18.44 24.84
N GLY A 82 14.77 19.04 24.95
CA GLY A 82 14.50 20.09 25.93
C GLY A 82 15.48 21.24 25.78
N ALA A 83 16.25 21.54 26.83
CA ALA A 83 17.30 22.56 26.81
C ALA A 83 18.66 22.06 26.29
N ARG A 84 18.80 20.78 25.94
CA ARG A 84 20.08 20.21 25.46
C ARG A 84 20.40 20.71 24.06
N THR A 85 21.69 20.94 23.80
CA THR A 85 22.19 21.21 22.45
C THR A 85 22.09 19.94 21.61
N PRO A 86 21.59 20.01 20.37
CA PRO A 86 21.56 18.84 19.50
C PRO A 86 22.98 18.40 19.11
N ALA A 87 23.14 17.12 18.82
CA ALA A 87 24.43 16.55 18.41
C ALA A 87 24.82 17.06 17.01
N ALA A 88 26.06 17.56 16.89
CA ALA A 88 26.66 18.08 15.66
C ALA A 88 28.19 17.84 15.65
N PRO A 89 28.85 17.77 14.46
CA PRO A 89 28.26 17.87 13.13
C PRO A 89 27.46 16.62 12.73
N ALA A 90 26.42 16.78 11.91
CA ALA A 90 25.63 15.65 11.40
C ALA A 90 25.21 15.80 9.94
N LYS A 91 25.16 14.67 9.20
CA LYS A 91 24.67 14.60 7.83
C LYS A 91 23.35 13.84 7.79
N LEU A 92 22.26 14.57 7.62
CA LEU A 92 20.90 14.04 7.69
C LEU A 92 20.38 13.72 6.29
N PHE A 93 20.22 12.44 5.98
CA PHE A 93 19.55 11.98 4.78
C PHE A 93 18.05 11.82 5.03
N LEU A 94 17.24 12.58 4.28
CA LEU A 94 15.79 12.70 4.50
C LEU A 94 14.95 12.15 3.33
N GLY A 95 15.55 11.32 2.46
CA GLY A 95 14.85 10.67 1.36
C GLY A 95 14.09 11.66 0.45
N ASN A 96 12.83 11.37 0.13
CA ASN A 96 11.90 12.29 -0.52
C ASN A 96 10.87 12.89 0.49
N ALA A 97 11.21 12.93 1.78
CA ALA A 97 10.30 13.32 2.86
C ALA A 97 10.28 14.85 3.06
N GLY A 98 9.36 15.53 2.36
CA GLY A 98 9.25 16.98 2.46
C GLY A 98 8.82 17.45 3.86
N THR A 99 7.96 16.65 4.50
CA THR A 99 7.46 16.85 5.86
C THR A 99 8.53 16.65 6.94
N ALA A 100 9.69 16.08 6.61
CA ALA A 100 10.86 16.03 7.49
C ALA A 100 11.85 17.15 7.14
N MET A 101 12.19 17.30 5.85
CA MET A 101 13.16 18.28 5.35
C MET A 101 12.89 19.72 5.80
N ARG A 102 11.67 20.23 5.61
CA ARG A 102 11.36 21.64 5.89
C ARG A 102 11.36 21.93 7.40
N PRO A 103 10.64 21.16 8.24
CA PRO A 103 10.63 21.40 9.68
C PRO A 103 11.99 21.22 10.35
N LEU A 104 12.78 20.19 9.97
CA LEU A 104 14.13 20.00 10.52
C LEU A 104 15.08 21.13 10.14
N THR A 105 15.02 21.61 8.89
CA THR A 105 15.81 22.78 8.46
C THR A 105 15.54 23.98 9.37
N ALA A 106 14.25 24.29 9.61
CA ALA A 106 13.87 25.43 10.44
C ALA A 106 14.26 25.25 11.91
N ALA A 107 14.04 24.07 12.50
CA ALA A 107 14.38 23.79 13.89
C ALA A 107 15.89 23.85 14.13
N LEU A 108 16.69 23.18 13.28
CA LEU A 108 18.15 23.12 13.43
C LEU A 108 18.81 24.49 13.21
N ALA A 109 18.25 25.32 12.33
CA ALA A 109 18.72 26.70 12.12
C ALA A 109 18.53 27.60 13.36
N LEU A 110 17.63 27.25 14.27
CA LEU A 110 17.37 27.97 15.53
C LEU A 110 17.93 27.28 16.78
N LEU A 111 18.30 26.00 16.68
CA LEU A 111 18.99 25.26 17.75
C LEU A 111 20.51 25.42 17.69
N GLY A 112 21.06 25.64 16.49
CA GLY A 112 22.49 25.77 16.27
C GLY A 112 23.22 24.42 16.12
N GLY A 113 24.44 24.48 15.58
CA GLY A 113 25.24 23.33 15.17
C GLY A 113 25.56 23.32 13.66
N GLU A 114 26.31 22.32 13.23
CA GLU A 114 26.65 22.11 11.82
C GLU A 114 25.89 20.92 11.23
N TYR A 115 25.08 21.17 10.20
CA TYR A 115 24.25 20.14 9.60
C TYR A 115 24.28 20.21 8.08
N GLU A 116 24.34 19.05 7.42
CA GLU A 116 24.04 18.90 6.00
C GLU A 116 22.73 18.12 5.85
N LEU A 117 21.75 18.69 5.16
CA LEU A 117 20.45 18.07 4.91
C LEU A 117 20.31 17.75 3.42
N SER A 118 20.09 16.48 3.11
CA SER A 118 20.04 15.97 1.73
C SER A 118 18.92 14.95 1.53
N GLY A 119 18.68 14.55 0.28
CA GLY A 119 17.68 13.55 -0.06
C GLY A 119 18.01 12.81 -1.36
N VAL A 120 16.99 12.15 -1.92
CA VAL A 120 17.08 11.56 -3.27
C VAL A 120 17.08 12.65 -4.34
N PRO A 121 17.46 12.39 -5.61
CA PRO A 121 17.51 13.41 -6.67
C PRO A 121 16.24 14.26 -6.78
N ARG A 122 15.05 13.63 -6.71
CA ARG A 122 13.77 14.35 -6.73
C ARG A 122 13.62 15.37 -5.59
N MET A 123 14.22 15.13 -4.41
CA MET A 123 14.20 16.11 -3.31
C MET A 123 14.92 17.41 -3.70
N HIS A 124 15.95 17.32 -4.55
CA HIS A 124 16.74 18.47 -5.00
C HIS A 124 16.04 19.30 -6.08
N GLU A 125 14.83 18.91 -6.47
CA GLU A 125 13.95 19.66 -7.37
C GLU A 125 12.71 20.22 -6.64
N ARG A 126 12.58 19.94 -5.33
CA ARG A 126 11.43 20.38 -4.53
C ARG A 126 11.75 21.67 -3.79
N PRO A 127 10.93 22.72 -3.93
CA PRO A 127 11.26 24.05 -3.44
C PRO A 127 11.39 24.10 -1.91
N ILE A 128 12.39 24.86 -1.44
CA ILE A 128 12.59 25.25 -0.04
C ILE A 128 13.01 26.72 0.11
N GLY A 129 13.23 27.43 -1.01
CA GLY A 129 13.63 28.83 -1.08
C GLY A 129 12.94 29.76 -0.08
N ASP A 130 11.62 29.87 -0.15
CA ASP A 130 10.86 30.79 0.71
C ASP A 130 11.06 30.53 2.22
N LEU A 131 11.31 29.28 2.62
CA LEU A 131 11.63 28.95 4.01
C LEU A 131 13.04 29.40 4.37
N VAL A 132 14.02 29.15 3.49
CA VAL A 132 15.40 29.58 3.71
C VAL A 132 15.49 31.11 3.76
N ASP A 133 14.76 31.82 2.89
CA ASP A 133 14.71 33.28 2.89
C ASP A 133 14.07 33.82 4.17
N ALA A 134 13.02 33.19 4.68
CA ALA A 134 12.43 33.53 5.98
C ALA A 134 13.40 33.29 7.16
N LEU A 135 14.20 32.22 7.12
CA LEU A 135 15.23 31.96 8.14
C LEU A 135 16.42 32.92 8.01
N ARG A 136 16.81 33.29 6.78
CA ARG A 136 17.87 34.30 6.55
C ARG A 136 17.44 35.69 7.00
N GLN A 137 16.15 36.05 6.92
CA GLN A 137 15.62 37.28 7.54
C GLN A 137 15.89 37.33 9.05
N LEU A 138 15.94 36.18 9.73
CA LEU A 138 16.28 36.07 11.16
C LEU A 138 17.79 36.14 11.42
N GLY A 139 18.63 36.18 10.39
CA GLY A 139 20.09 36.10 10.51
C GLY A 139 20.65 34.68 10.49
N CYS A 140 19.84 33.64 10.25
CA CYS A 140 20.35 32.27 10.12
C CYS A 140 21.25 32.12 8.88
N ALA A 141 22.32 31.33 9.02
CA ALA A 141 23.32 31.09 8.00
C ALA A 141 23.07 29.71 7.37
N ILE A 142 22.44 29.72 6.20
CA ILE A 142 22.05 28.52 5.47
C ILE A 142 22.59 28.65 4.04
N GLU A 143 23.32 27.65 3.58
CA GLU A 143 23.92 27.59 2.24
C GLU A 143 23.24 26.51 1.40
N TYR A 144 23.03 26.79 0.11
CA TYR A 144 22.66 25.77 -0.86
C TYR A 144 23.93 25.05 -1.32
N LEU A 145 23.93 23.72 -1.27
CA LEU A 145 25.05 22.89 -1.73
C LEU A 145 24.88 22.45 -3.20
N GLY A 146 23.75 22.79 -3.82
CA GLY A 146 23.41 22.50 -5.20
C GLY A 146 22.76 23.69 -5.87
N SER A 147 21.51 23.55 -6.31
CA SER A 147 20.75 24.61 -6.98
C SER A 147 20.09 25.54 -5.97
N ASP A 148 20.20 26.86 -6.18
CA ASP A 148 19.54 27.86 -5.34
C ASP A 148 18.03 27.62 -5.25
N GLY A 149 17.51 27.68 -4.02
CA GLY A 149 16.10 27.46 -3.72
C GLY A 149 15.72 25.99 -3.47
N TYR A 150 16.66 25.06 -3.58
CA TYR A 150 16.43 23.61 -3.46
C TYR A 150 17.46 22.93 -2.56
N PRO A 151 17.13 21.83 -1.85
CA PRO A 151 18.12 20.99 -1.19
C PRO A 151 19.16 20.42 -2.19
N PRO A 152 20.36 20.00 -1.76
CA PRO A 152 20.84 19.89 -0.39
C PRO A 152 21.23 21.23 0.26
N LEU A 153 21.14 21.30 1.59
CA LEU A 153 21.42 22.49 2.39
C LEU A 153 22.52 22.25 3.41
N ARG A 154 23.29 23.28 3.74
CA ARG A 154 24.18 23.32 4.89
C ARG A 154 23.75 24.41 5.88
N ILE A 155 23.64 24.05 7.15
CA ILE A 155 23.49 24.97 8.29
C ILE A 155 24.86 25.08 8.95
N ALA A 156 25.42 26.28 9.00
CA ALA A 156 26.80 26.53 9.41
C ALA A 156 26.89 27.31 10.74
N HIS A 157 26.32 26.73 11.81
CA HIS A 157 26.25 27.35 13.15
C HIS A 157 27.15 26.65 14.17
N GLY A 158 28.36 26.25 13.78
CA GLY A 158 29.31 25.53 14.65
C GLY A 158 29.74 26.32 15.89
N ALA A 159 29.69 27.66 15.85
CA ALA A 159 29.95 28.53 16.98
C ALA A 159 28.70 28.89 17.81
N GLY A 160 27.56 28.26 17.51
CA GLY A 160 26.24 28.61 18.06
C GLY A 160 25.37 29.41 17.08
N VAL A 161 24.12 29.64 17.48
CA VAL A 161 23.14 30.40 16.69
C VAL A 161 23.57 31.86 16.61
N PRO A 162 23.59 32.50 15.43
CA PRO A 162 23.89 33.92 15.30
C PRO A 162 22.85 34.78 16.04
N PRO A 163 23.19 36.04 16.41
CA PRO A 163 22.22 36.97 16.98
C PRO A 163 20.99 37.11 16.06
N LEU A 164 19.82 36.74 16.58
CA LEU A 164 18.59 36.72 15.78
C LEU A 164 18.03 38.13 15.59
N ILE A 165 17.57 38.41 14.36
CA ILE A 165 16.91 39.66 13.98
C ILE A 165 15.41 39.50 14.23
N LEU A 166 14.91 40.08 15.33
CA LEU A 166 13.54 39.90 15.86
C LEU A 166 12.81 41.23 16.09
N ASP A 167 13.27 42.31 15.47
CA ASP A 167 12.71 43.67 15.56
C ASP A 167 11.60 43.93 14.55
N ALA A 168 11.46 43.09 13.52
CA ALA A 168 10.40 43.15 12.53
C ALA A 168 9.69 41.79 12.35
N PRO A 169 8.44 41.77 11.86
CA PRO A 169 7.77 40.52 11.50
C PRO A 169 8.51 39.76 10.38
N ILE A 170 8.60 38.45 10.52
CA ILE A 170 9.17 37.54 9.51
C ILE A 170 8.15 37.39 8.40
N ARG A 171 8.54 37.63 7.14
CA ARG A 171 7.64 37.50 6.01
C ARG A 171 7.86 36.20 5.27
N VAL A 172 6.77 35.47 5.01
CA VAL A 172 6.77 34.21 4.26
C VAL A 172 5.63 34.19 3.26
N ARG A 173 5.87 33.68 2.06
CA ARG A 173 4.84 33.52 1.03
C ARG A 173 3.81 32.47 1.42
N GLY A 174 2.52 32.81 1.29
CA GLY A 174 1.40 31.94 1.61
C GLY A 174 0.92 31.05 0.46
N ASP A 175 1.31 31.38 -0.77
CA ASP A 175 0.74 30.88 -2.02
C ASP A 175 1.53 29.72 -2.66
N VAL A 176 2.70 29.36 -2.10
CA VAL A 176 3.58 28.32 -2.64
C VAL A 176 3.41 26.98 -1.92
N SER A 177 3.59 26.96 -0.60
CA SER A 177 3.52 25.72 0.20
C SER A 177 3.22 26.00 1.68
N SER A 178 2.23 25.31 2.24
CA SER A 178 1.95 25.35 3.68
C SER A 178 3.13 24.86 4.52
N GLN A 179 4.01 24.02 3.97
CA GLN A 179 5.13 23.44 4.72
C GLN A 179 6.10 24.50 5.24
N PHE A 180 6.26 25.63 4.53
CA PHE A 180 7.17 26.70 4.94
C PHE A 180 6.66 27.42 6.18
N LEU A 181 5.40 27.90 6.14
CA LEU A 181 4.77 28.53 7.29
C LEU A 181 4.69 27.56 8.48
N THR A 182 4.30 26.29 8.27
CA THR A 182 4.26 25.34 9.39
C THR A 182 5.63 25.02 9.98
N ALA A 183 6.68 24.96 9.16
CA ALA A 183 8.04 24.78 9.65
C ALA A 183 8.47 25.97 10.53
N LEU A 184 8.17 27.20 10.12
CA LEU A 184 8.42 28.39 10.93
C LEU A 184 7.61 28.35 12.23
N LEU A 185 6.31 28.07 12.18
CA LEU A 185 5.46 28.02 13.38
C LEU A 185 5.94 26.97 14.40
N MET A 186 6.55 25.87 13.96
CA MET A 186 7.15 24.85 14.84
C MET A 186 8.56 25.19 15.31
N ALA A 187 9.29 26.07 14.62
CA ALA A 187 10.67 26.40 14.98
C ALA A 187 10.77 27.65 15.85
N LEU A 188 9.97 28.69 15.55
CA LEU A 188 10.03 29.99 16.23
C LEU A 188 9.79 29.97 17.75
N PRO A 189 9.01 29.02 18.34
CA PRO A 189 8.94 28.88 19.78
C PRO A 189 10.31 28.67 20.46
N LEU A 190 11.31 28.15 19.75
CA LEU A 190 12.68 27.98 20.24
C LEU A 190 13.41 29.31 20.47
N ALA A 191 13.01 30.35 19.72
CA ALA A 191 13.58 31.70 19.75
C ALA A 191 12.73 32.69 20.57
N ALA A 192 11.44 32.41 20.80
CA ALA A 192 10.50 33.30 21.49
C ALA A 192 10.65 33.27 23.03
N ARG A 193 11.88 33.44 23.55
CA ARG A 193 12.16 33.36 24.99
C ARG A 193 11.78 34.63 25.75
N GLU A 194 12.17 35.78 25.23
CA GLU A 194 12.06 37.07 25.93
C GLU A 194 11.03 38.02 25.31
N ARG A 195 10.65 37.78 24.05
CA ARG A 195 9.71 38.63 23.31
C ARG A 195 8.83 37.80 22.39
N ASP A 196 7.70 38.38 22.02
CA ASP A 196 6.83 37.83 21.00
C ASP A 196 7.55 37.82 19.64
N ILE A 197 7.33 36.77 18.85
CA ILE A 197 7.80 36.69 17.46
C ILE A 197 6.59 36.66 16.55
N THR A 198 6.59 37.48 15.50
CA THR A 198 5.48 37.59 14.57
C THR A 198 5.88 37.12 13.17
N VAL A 199 5.00 36.34 12.55
CA VAL A 199 5.08 35.93 11.14
C VAL A 199 3.94 36.60 10.37
N GLU A 200 4.26 37.24 9.25
CA GLU A 200 3.31 37.80 8.28
C GLU A 200 3.29 36.95 7.00
N VAL A 201 2.08 36.60 6.57
CA VAL A 201 1.87 35.88 5.31
C VAL A 201 1.74 36.87 4.17
N VAL A 202 2.58 36.70 3.15
CA VAL A 202 2.53 37.47 1.91
C VAL A 202 1.67 36.73 0.89
N GLY A 203 0.66 37.42 0.34
CA GLY A 203 -0.26 36.86 -0.65
C GLY A 203 -1.40 36.03 -0.04
N GLU A 204 -2.07 35.23 -0.86
CA GLU A 204 -3.14 34.35 -0.41
C GLU A 204 -2.56 33.08 0.25
N LEU A 205 -3.05 32.76 1.45
CA LEU A 205 -2.66 31.53 2.14
C LEU A 205 -3.41 30.32 1.56
N ILE A 206 -2.70 29.45 0.86
CA ILE A 206 -3.22 28.15 0.43
C ILE A 206 -3.09 27.11 1.55
N SER A 207 -3.83 26.00 1.44
CA SER A 207 -3.59 24.83 2.29
C SER A 207 -3.75 25.12 3.80
N LYS A 208 -4.68 26.04 4.14
CA LYS A 208 -5.06 26.41 5.52
C LYS A 208 -5.27 25.22 6.47
N PRO A 209 -5.83 24.07 6.04
CA PRO A 209 -5.93 22.87 6.87
C PRO A 209 -4.63 22.42 7.54
N TYR A 210 -3.50 22.47 6.84
CA TYR A 210 -2.22 22.04 7.42
C TYR A 210 -1.68 23.03 8.45
N ILE A 211 -2.01 24.32 8.29
CA ILE A 211 -1.70 25.33 9.31
C ILE A 211 -2.54 25.05 10.55
N HIS A 212 -3.85 24.79 10.37
CA HIS A 212 -4.75 24.44 11.46
C HIS A 212 -4.26 23.24 12.28
N ILE A 213 -3.94 22.11 11.62
CA ILE A 213 -3.35 20.93 12.30
C ILE A 213 -2.10 21.31 13.10
N THR A 214 -1.25 22.18 12.53
CA THR A 214 -0.02 22.62 13.21
C THR A 214 -0.33 23.42 14.47
N LEU A 215 -1.30 24.34 14.43
CA LEU A 215 -1.71 25.13 15.59
C LEU A 215 -2.31 24.26 16.70
N GLU A 216 -3.16 23.30 16.34
CA GLU A 216 -3.75 22.34 17.28
C GLU A 216 -2.66 21.49 17.97
N LEU A 217 -1.70 20.98 17.20
CA LEU A 217 -0.59 20.20 17.75
C LEU A 217 0.33 21.06 18.61
N LEU A 218 0.65 22.29 18.19
CA LEU A 218 1.43 23.24 18.99
C LEU A 218 0.78 23.49 20.36
N ALA A 219 -0.54 23.68 20.40
CA ALA A 219 -1.28 23.86 21.64
C ALA A 219 -1.17 22.63 22.56
N ARG A 220 -1.25 21.41 22.03
CA ARG A 220 -1.05 20.16 22.78
C ARG A 220 0.36 20.03 23.39
N PHE A 221 1.35 20.67 22.77
CA PHE A 221 2.74 20.73 23.27
C PHE A 221 3.06 22.03 24.05
N GLY A 222 2.03 22.78 24.46
CA GLY A 222 2.14 23.94 25.34
C GLY A 222 2.38 25.29 24.65
N ILE A 223 2.29 25.36 23.32
CA ILE A 223 2.51 26.59 22.54
C ILE A 223 1.19 27.14 22.01
N ALA A 224 0.70 28.22 22.61
CA ALA A 224 -0.53 28.90 22.20
C ALA A 224 -0.23 30.03 21.19
N VAL A 225 -0.08 29.69 19.91
CA VAL A 225 0.11 30.69 18.85
C VAL A 225 -1.15 31.54 18.71
N ARG A 226 -1.01 32.87 18.83
CA ARG A 226 -2.09 33.82 18.56
C ARG A 226 -2.20 34.05 17.06
N ARG A 227 -3.43 34.16 16.57
CA ARG A 227 -3.71 34.31 15.14
C ARG A 227 -4.60 35.53 14.91
N ASP A 228 -4.19 36.38 13.97
CA ASP A 228 -5.00 37.46 13.42
C ASP A 228 -5.31 37.11 11.95
N GLY A 229 -6.54 36.63 11.73
CA GLY A 229 -6.98 36.10 10.44
C GLY A 229 -6.07 34.96 9.93
N TRP A 230 -5.73 34.98 8.65
CA TRP A 230 -4.72 34.07 8.07
C TRP A 230 -3.46 34.81 7.63
N GLN A 231 -3.39 36.10 7.94
CA GLN A 231 -2.36 37.02 7.50
C GLN A 231 -1.23 37.15 8.52
N ARG A 232 -1.50 36.90 9.81
CA ARG A 232 -0.52 37.10 10.87
C ARG A 232 -0.62 36.07 11.99
N PHE A 233 0.54 35.60 12.43
CA PHE A 233 0.69 34.64 13.53
C PHE A 233 1.71 35.17 14.54
N THR A 234 1.38 35.14 15.82
CA THR A 234 2.25 35.62 16.90
C THR A 234 2.55 34.49 17.88
N ILE A 235 3.82 34.13 17.96
CA ILE A 235 4.37 33.18 18.92
C ILE A 235 4.64 33.95 20.21
N PRO A 236 4.02 33.55 21.35
CA PRO A 236 4.18 34.28 22.62
C PRO A 236 5.61 34.20 23.19
N ALA A 237 6.04 35.28 23.84
CA ALA A 237 7.23 35.29 24.69
C ALA A 237 7.14 34.21 25.79
N GLY A 238 8.28 33.61 26.14
CA GLY A 238 8.36 32.55 27.13
C GLY A 238 7.90 31.18 26.63
N SER A 239 7.66 31.02 25.33
CA SER A 239 7.28 29.75 24.71
C SER A 239 8.30 28.64 25.03
N ARG A 240 7.82 27.49 25.49
CA ARG A 240 8.63 26.30 25.78
C ARG A 240 7.83 25.04 25.47
N TYR A 241 8.44 24.14 24.72
CA TYR A 241 7.84 22.85 24.42
C TYR A 241 7.82 21.93 25.64
N ARG A 242 6.65 21.38 25.94
CA ARG A 242 6.47 20.40 27.01
C ARG A 242 5.82 19.14 26.45
N SER A 243 6.35 17.98 26.84
CA SER A 243 5.73 16.72 26.47
C SER A 243 4.31 16.64 27.06
N PRO A 244 3.30 16.23 26.27
CA PRO A 244 1.97 15.89 26.78
C PRO A 244 1.94 14.54 27.52
N GLY A 245 3.08 13.85 27.63
CA GLY A 245 3.19 12.50 28.18
C GLY A 245 2.81 11.42 27.16
N SER A 246 1.60 11.50 26.60
CA SER A 246 1.11 10.60 25.55
C SER A 246 0.29 11.36 24.51
N ILE A 247 0.33 10.92 23.26
CA ILE A 247 -0.45 11.46 22.16
C ILE A 247 -0.79 10.36 21.14
N HIS A 248 -2.03 10.37 20.65
CA HIS A 248 -2.48 9.52 19.55
C HIS A 248 -2.40 10.26 18.23
N VAL A 249 -1.89 9.59 17.21
CA VAL A 249 -1.94 10.05 15.82
C VAL A 249 -3.26 9.57 15.21
N GLU A 250 -4.12 10.51 14.82
CA GLU A 250 -5.33 10.18 14.07
C GLU A 250 -4.97 9.49 12.74
N ALA A 251 -5.82 8.57 12.28
CA ALA A 251 -5.62 7.95 10.99
C ALA A 251 -5.76 8.97 9.85
N ASP A 252 -5.09 8.70 8.72
CA ASP A 252 -4.95 9.66 7.63
C ASP A 252 -6.29 9.99 6.94
N ALA A 253 -6.77 11.23 7.11
CA ALA A 253 -8.04 11.66 6.53
C ALA A 253 -8.01 11.71 5.00
N SER A 254 -6.84 11.97 4.40
CA SER A 254 -6.71 11.88 2.94
C SER A 254 -6.87 10.44 2.46
N SER A 255 -6.29 9.47 3.17
CA SER A 255 -6.42 8.04 2.87
C SER A 255 -7.85 7.54 3.07
N ALA A 256 -8.56 8.12 4.04
CA ALA A 256 -9.99 7.86 4.23
C ALA A 256 -10.82 8.21 3.00
N SER A 257 -10.42 9.21 2.20
CA SER A 257 -11.15 9.61 0.98
C SER A 257 -11.33 8.43 0.01
N TYR A 258 -10.33 7.55 -0.14
CA TYR A 258 -10.42 6.40 -1.04
C TYR A 258 -11.50 5.42 -0.59
N PHE A 259 -11.63 5.19 0.71
CA PHE A 259 -12.64 4.29 1.26
C PHE A 259 -14.02 4.96 1.36
N ILE A 260 -14.09 6.28 1.54
CA ILE A 260 -15.34 7.03 1.40
C ILE A 260 -15.84 6.93 -0.05
N ALA A 261 -14.97 7.15 -1.03
CA ALA A 261 -15.29 6.99 -2.44
C ALA A 261 -15.68 5.55 -2.76
N LEU A 262 -14.96 4.56 -2.24
CA LEU A 262 -15.27 3.14 -2.39
C LEU A 262 -16.70 2.81 -1.93
N GLY A 263 -17.08 3.25 -0.73
CA GLY A 263 -18.45 3.07 -0.23
C GLY A 263 -19.50 3.79 -1.08
N ALA A 264 -19.15 4.94 -1.67
CA ALA A 264 -20.03 5.70 -2.55
C ALA A 264 -20.20 5.06 -3.95
N ILE A 265 -19.19 4.40 -4.50
CA ILE A 265 -19.24 3.84 -5.87
C ILE A 265 -19.59 2.35 -5.92
N SER A 266 -19.28 1.57 -4.88
CA SER A 266 -19.43 0.10 -4.90
C SER A 266 -20.87 -0.35 -4.68
N THR A 267 -21.37 -1.30 -5.49
CA THR A 267 -22.74 -1.88 -5.41
C THR A 267 -23.05 -2.34 -4.00
N PRO A 268 -24.18 -1.94 -3.36
CA PRO A 268 -24.49 -2.40 -2.02
C PRO A 268 -24.79 -3.90 -2.11
N THR A 269 -24.35 -4.68 -1.14
CA THR A 269 -24.70 -6.10 -1.06
C THR A 269 -25.88 -6.25 -0.11
N GLU A 270 -26.98 -6.86 -0.57
CA GLU A 270 -28.09 -7.20 0.34
C GLU A 270 -27.58 -8.05 1.51
N GLY A 271 -27.92 -7.65 2.74
CA GLY A 271 -27.54 -8.35 3.97
C GLY A 271 -26.09 -8.16 4.45
N GLN A 272 -25.28 -7.29 3.82
CA GLN A 272 -23.97 -6.92 4.35
C GLN A 272 -23.99 -5.54 5.02
N ASN A 273 -23.17 -5.40 6.07
CA ASN A 273 -22.94 -4.11 6.70
C ASN A 273 -22.23 -3.16 5.71
N PRO A 274 -22.61 -1.86 5.70
CA PRO A 274 -21.89 -0.84 4.97
C PRO A 274 -20.40 -0.80 5.33
N LEU A 275 -19.59 -0.21 4.45
CA LEU A 275 -18.17 -0.06 4.67
C LEU A 275 -17.91 0.84 5.88
N LYS A 276 -17.18 0.32 6.87
CA LYS A 276 -16.76 1.05 8.06
C LYS A 276 -15.27 1.36 8.01
N ILE A 277 -14.93 2.62 8.20
CA ILE A 277 -13.57 3.15 8.25
C ILE A 277 -13.24 3.40 9.72
N LEU A 278 -12.09 2.94 10.18
CA LEU A 278 -11.64 3.05 11.57
C LEU A 278 -10.37 3.90 11.67
N GLY A 279 -10.22 4.61 12.79
CA GLY A 279 -9.07 5.47 13.13
C GLY A 279 -9.26 6.95 12.81
N VAL A 280 -10.33 7.32 12.09
CA VAL A 280 -10.68 8.71 11.75
C VAL A 280 -12.19 8.91 11.85
N GLY A 281 -12.60 10.04 12.42
CA GLY A 281 -13.99 10.41 12.65
C GLY A 281 -14.32 11.81 12.13
N LEU A 282 -15.60 12.21 12.24
CA LEU A 282 -16.08 13.54 11.81
C LEU A 282 -15.47 14.69 12.63
N ASP A 283 -14.90 14.38 13.79
CA ASP A 283 -14.21 15.28 14.72
C ASP A 283 -12.70 15.42 14.45
N SER A 284 -12.19 14.83 13.35
CA SER A 284 -10.76 14.91 13.00
C SER A 284 -10.29 16.36 12.82
N ILE A 285 -9.10 16.66 13.34
CA ILE A 285 -8.45 17.97 13.14
C ILE A 285 -7.94 18.18 11.71
N GLN A 286 -7.94 17.12 10.89
CA GLN A 286 -7.42 17.13 9.53
C GLN A 286 -8.47 17.67 8.56
N GLY A 287 -8.17 18.75 7.83
CA GLY A 287 -9.17 19.36 6.94
C GLY A 287 -9.66 18.45 5.81
N ASP A 288 -8.87 17.45 5.40
CA ASP A 288 -9.27 16.45 4.40
C ASP A 288 -10.49 15.61 4.85
N ILE A 289 -10.86 15.61 6.13
CA ILE A 289 -12.12 15.01 6.61
C ILE A 289 -13.35 15.63 5.93
N ARG A 290 -13.25 16.89 5.47
CA ARG A 290 -14.30 17.58 4.71
C ARG A 290 -14.57 16.94 3.34
N PHE A 291 -13.77 15.97 2.91
CA PHE A 291 -14.13 15.11 1.78
C PHE A 291 -15.49 14.43 1.99
N VAL A 292 -15.90 14.20 3.25
CA VAL A 292 -17.26 13.73 3.59
C VAL A 292 -18.33 14.66 3.02
N GLU A 293 -18.16 15.98 3.13
CA GLU A 293 -19.12 16.97 2.60
C GLU A 293 -19.21 16.85 1.07
N ALA A 294 -18.07 16.72 0.39
CA ALA A 294 -18.02 16.57 -1.07
C ALA A 294 -18.66 15.24 -1.52
N ALA A 295 -18.37 14.13 -0.84
CA ALA A 295 -18.97 12.84 -1.13
C ALA A 295 -20.49 12.86 -0.90
N GLN A 296 -20.96 13.51 0.17
CA GLN A 296 -22.39 13.70 0.44
C GLN A 296 -23.05 14.58 -0.63
N ALA A 297 -22.38 15.63 -1.12
CA ALA A 297 -22.86 16.46 -2.22
C ALA A 297 -23.01 15.66 -3.52
N MET A 298 -22.07 14.73 -3.79
CA MET A 298 -22.18 13.75 -4.88
C MET A 298 -23.25 12.67 -4.63
N GLY A 299 -23.83 12.62 -3.44
CA GLY A 299 -24.94 11.73 -3.09
C GLY A 299 -24.58 10.51 -2.25
N ALA A 300 -23.35 10.38 -1.76
CA ALA A 300 -23.00 9.36 -0.78
C ALA A 300 -23.75 9.57 0.54
N ARG A 301 -23.98 8.49 1.29
CA ARG A 301 -24.46 8.59 2.67
C ARG A 301 -23.32 8.24 3.60
N VAL A 302 -22.95 9.20 4.43
CA VAL A 302 -21.85 9.06 5.39
C VAL A 302 -22.39 9.36 6.78
N GLN A 303 -22.12 8.44 7.70
CA GLN A 303 -22.32 8.61 9.13
C GLN A 303 -20.98 8.46 9.83
N GLY A 304 -20.84 9.00 11.04
CA GLY A 304 -19.59 8.86 11.77
C GLY A 304 -19.69 9.33 13.20
N GLY A 305 -18.66 9.00 13.96
CA GLY A 305 -18.44 9.44 15.33
C GLY A 305 -16.95 9.49 15.62
N PRO A 306 -16.54 9.60 16.88
CA PRO A 306 -15.12 9.66 17.25
C PRO A 306 -14.37 8.42 16.75
N GLY A 307 -13.36 8.64 15.89
CA GLY A 307 -12.49 7.59 15.37
C GLY A 307 -13.12 6.58 14.41
N TRP A 308 -14.33 6.83 13.88
CA TRP A 308 -14.89 5.99 12.81
C TRP A 308 -15.84 6.73 11.86
N LEU A 309 -15.90 6.23 10.62
CA LEU A 309 -16.91 6.60 9.61
C LEU A 309 -17.59 5.33 9.07
N GLN A 310 -18.84 5.45 8.64
CA GLN A 310 -19.57 4.42 7.92
C GLN A 310 -20.13 5.03 6.64
N VAL A 311 -19.91 4.35 5.52
CA VAL A 311 -20.22 4.87 4.19
C VAL A 311 -21.02 3.86 3.40
N GLU A 312 -22.09 4.34 2.79
CA GLU A 312 -22.91 3.58 1.84
C GLU A 312 -23.23 4.44 0.61
N ARG A 313 -23.48 3.78 -0.53
CA ARG A 313 -23.98 4.47 -1.71
C ARG A 313 -25.38 5.03 -1.43
N GLY A 314 -25.57 6.32 -1.68
CA GLY A 314 -26.88 6.96 -1.71
C GLY A 314 -27.40 7.10 -3.14
N ALA A 315 -27.29 8.30 -3.73
CA ALA A 315 -27.74 8.55 -5.11
C ALA A 315 -26.87 7.80 -6.13
N TRP A 316 -27.49 7.32 -7.22
CA TRP A 316 -26.81 6.69 -8.34
C TRP A 316 -27.48 7.04 -9.68
N PRO A 317 -26.72 7.43 -10.73
CA PRO A 317 -25.30 7.78 -10.73
C PRO A 317 -24.94 8.83 -9.68
N LEU A 318 -23.65 9.02 -9.40
CA LEU A 318 -23.25 10.11 -8.51
C LEU A 318 -23.68 11.45 -9.12
N LYS A 319 -23.92 12.46 -8.29
CA LYS A 319 -24.20 13.81 -8.76
C LYS A 319 -22.90 14.51 -9.14
N ALA A 320 -22.90 15.17 -10.30
CA ALA A 320 -21.81 16.06 -10.68
C ALA A 320 -21.64 17.22 -9.67
N ILE A 321 -20.40 17.67 -9.47
CA ILE A 321 -20.09 18.79 -8.56
C ILE A 321 -19.15 19.81 -9.21
N GLU A 322 -19.30 21.07 -8.80
CA GLU A 322 -18.29 22.11 -8.98
C GLU A 322 -17.77 22.52 -7.60
N LEU A 323 -16.47 22.38 -7.35
CA LEU A 323 -15.91 22.52 -6.00
C LEU A 323 -14.55 23.23 -5.99
N ASP A 324 -14.43 24.26 -5.14
CA ASP A 324 -13.14 24.78 -4.69
C ASP A 324 -12.49 23.79 -3.74
N CYS A 325 -11.33 23.26 -4.14
CA CYS A 325 -10.67 22.17 -3.45
C CYS A 325 -9.58 22.62 -2.46
N ASN A 326 -9.43 23.92 -2.17
CA ASN A 326 -8.38 24.44 -1.27
C ASN A 326 -8.48 23.90 0.17
N HIS A 327 -9.68 23.45 0.58
CA HIS A 327 -9.92 22.86 1.89
C HIS A 327 -9.62 21.37 1.98
N ILE A 328 -9.52 20.68 0.84
CA ILE A 328 -9.26 19.24 0.74
C ILE A 328 -8.25 18.94 -0.37
N PRO A 329 -7.13 19.69 -0.46
CA PRO A 329 -6.31 19.74 -1.66
C PRO A 329 -5.74 18.36 -2.01
N ASP A 330 -5.46 17.53 -1.00
CA ASP A 330 -4.84 16.23 -1.17
C ASP A 330 -5.89 15.12 -1.42
N ALA A 331 -7.10 15.23 -0.84
CA ALA A 331 -8.22 14.30 -1.06
C ALA A 331 -9.02 14.57 -2.35
N ALA A 332 -8.91 15.78 -2.93
CA ALA A 332 -9.65 16.15 -4.14
C ALA A 332 -9.31 15.31 -5.38
N MET A 333 -8.14 14.65 -5.43
CA MET A 333 -7.80 13.70 -6.51
C MET A 333 -8.82 12.55 -6.59
N THR A 334 -9.33 12.12 -5.43
CA THR A 334 -10.34 11.06 -5.36
C THR A 334 -11.66 11.50 -6.00
N LEU A 335 -12.03 12.79 -5.90
CA LEU A 335 -13.23 13.33 -6.57
C LEU A 335 -13.12 13.24 -8.09
N ALA A 336 -11.92 13.42 -8.65
CA ALA A 336 -11.71 13.34 -10.10
C ALA A 336 -11.98 11.92 -10.64
N VAL A 337 -11.71 10.87 -9.85
CA VAL A 337 -12.08 9.49 -10.23
C VAL A 337 -13.55 9.20 -9.96
N MET A 338 -14.12 9.74 -8.87
CA MET A 338 -15.57 9.64 -8.61
C MET A 338 -16.39 10.28 -9.74
N ALA A 339 -15.88 11.35 -10.38
CA ALA A 339 -16.53 12.01 -11.50
C ALA A 339 -16.76 11.09 -12.71
N LEU A 340 -16.00 10.01 -12.87
CA LEU A 340 -16.24 8.99 -13.91
C LEU A 340 -17.62 8.32 -13.76
N TYR A 341 -18.16 8.30 -12.54
CA TYR A 341 -19.42 7.67 -12.16
C TYR A 341 -20.56 8.67 -11.98
N ALA A 342 -20.35 9.94 -12.35
CA ALA A 342 -21.32 11.00 -12.17
C ALA A 342 -22.37 11.08 -13.32
N ASP A 343 -23.45 11.83 -13.09
CA ASP A 343 -24.50 12.13 -14.06
C ASP A 343 -24.19 13.33 -14.96
N GLY A 344 -23.05 13.99 -14.75
CA GLY A 344 -22.57 15.15 -15.52
C GLY A 344 -21.10 15.48 -15.25
N PRO A 345 -20.52 16.45 -15.97
CA PRO A 345 -19.13 16.85 -15.79
C PRO A 345 -18.90 17.50 -14.43
N SER A 346 -17.83 17.11 -13.74
CA SER A 346 -17.43 17.72 -12.47
C SER A 346 -16.22 18.64 -12.66
N LEU A 347 -16.24 19.81 -12.03
CA LEU A 347 -15.17 20.83 -12.09
C LEU A 347 -14.51 20.98 -10.70
N LEU A 348 -13.21 20.74 -10.65
CA LEU A 348 -12.38 20.93 -9.46
C LEU A 348 -11.50 22.16 -9.69
N THR A 349 -11.58 23.16 -8.82
CA THR A 349 -10.80 24.41 -8.92
C THR A 349 -9.90 24.62 -7.70
N ASN A 350 -9.03 25.63 -7.78
CA ASN A 350 -8.09 26.00 -6.71
C ASN A 350 -7.11 24.86 -6.35
N ILE A 351 -6.65 24.14 -7.38
CA ILE A 351 -5.71 23.02 -7.27
C ILE A 351 -4.33 23.34 -7.86
N ALA A 352 -3.97 24.61 -8.05
CA ALA A 352 -2.66 25.01 -8.60
C ALA A 352 -1.46 24.31 -7.93
N SER A 353 -1.56 24.11 -6.61
CA SER A 353 -0.51 23.45 -5.83
C SER A 353 -0.19 22.02 -6.29
N TRP A 354 -1.10 21.33 -7.00
CA TRP A 354 -0.91 19.98 -7.54
C TRP A 354 0.26 19.85 -8.51
N ARG A 355 0.63 20.95 -9.19
CA ARG A 355 1.69 20.95 -10.21
C ARG A 355 3.09 20.75 -9.63
N VAL A 356 3.29 21.12 -8.36
CA VAL A 356 4.61 21.18 -7.70
C VAL A 356 4.74 20.18 -6.55
N LYS A 357 3.88 19.16 -6.51
CA LYS A 357 3.90 18.09 -5.50
C LYS A 357 4.90 16.99 -5.92
N GLU A 358 4.59 15.73 -5.61
CA GLU A 358 5.38 14.57 -6.02
C GLU A 358 5.59 14.53 -7.54
N THR A 359 4.50 14.69 -8.31
CA THR A 359 4.45 14.88 -9.76
C THR A 359 3.59 16.11 -10.11
N ASP A 360 3.48 16.48 -11.39
CA ASP A 360 2.39 17.37 -11.83
C ASP A 360 1.08 16.57 -11.83
N ARG A 361 0.37 16.62 -10.71
CA ARG A 361 -0.84 15.82 -10.51
C ARG A 361 -1.99 16.22 -11.43
N ILE A 362 -2.07 17.47 -11.90
CA ILE A 362 -3.12 17.87 -12.85
C ILE A 362 -2.88 17.11 -14.17
N ALA A 363 -1.66 17.20 -14.69
CA ALA A 363 -1.29 16.53 -15.93
C ALA A 363 -1.39 15.01 -15.82
N ALA A 364 -0.93 14.43 -14.70
CA ALA A 364 -1.05 13.00 -14.43
C ALA A 364 -2.51 12.55 -14.41
N MET A 365 -3.37 13.20 -13.61
CA MET A 365 -4.80 12.85 -13.55
C MET A 365 -5.46 12.96 -14.92
N ALA A 366 -5.20 14.01 -15.68
CA ALA A 366 -5.78 14.19 -17.01
C ALA A 366 -5.31 13.14 -18.01
N CYS A 367 -4.02 12.78 -18.00
CA CYS A 367 -3.48 11.71 -18.83
C CYS A 367 -4.14 10.35 -18.50
N GLU A 368 -4.13 9.97 -17.24
CA GLU A 368 -4.58 8.64 -16.81
C GLU A 368 -6.11 8.47 -16.89
N LEU A 369 -6.91 9.51 -16.61
CA LEU A 369 -8.37 9.49 -16.81
C LEU A 369 -8.75 9.32 -18.29
N ARG A 370 -8.01 9.95 -19.22
CA ARG A 370 -8.25 9.79 -20.67
C ARG A 370 -8.01 8.35 -21.13
N LYS A 371 -7.07 7.61 -20.52
CA LYS A 371 -6.84 6.19 -20.83
C LYS A 371 -8.07 5.31 -20.52
N LEU A 372 -8.82 5.65 -19.46
CA LEU A 372 -10.07 4.97 -19.09
C LEU A 372 -11.24 5.29 -20.03
N GLY A 373 -11.07 6.26 -20.94
CA GLY A 373 -12.07 6.68 -21.92
C GLY A 373 -12.66 8.07 -21.68
N ALA A 374 -12.35 8.73 -20.56
CA ALA A 374 -12.97 10.00 -20.20
C ALA A 374 -12.46 11.17 -21.06
N GLN A 375 -13.35 12.12 -21.35
CA GLN A 375 -12.94 13.45 -21.79
C GLN A 375 -12.52 14.26 -20.56
N VAL A 376 -11.34 14.90 -20.65
CA VAL A 376 -10.80 15.72 -19.57
C VAL A 376 -10.27 17.03 -20.13
N GLU A 377 -10.67 18.13 -19.48
CA GLU A 377 -10.15 19.47 -19.72
C GLU A 377 -9.35 19.90 -18.48
N GLU A 378 -8.23 20.59 -18.68
CA GLU A 378 -7.35 21.01 -17.59
C GLU A 378 -6.81 22.42 -17.84
N GLY A 379 -6.62 23.18 -16.77
CA GLY A 379 -6.00 24.51 -16.81
C GLY A 379 -4.97 24.66 -15.70
N ALA A 380 -4.51 25.90 -15.46
CA ALA A 380 -3.41 26.16 -14.52
C ALA A 380 -3.71 25.66 -13.09
N ASP A 381 -4.96 25.76 -12.65
CA ASP A 381 -5.41 25.51 -11.28
C ASP A 381 -6.77 24.80 -11.20
N TRP A 382 -7.19 24.14 -12.28
CA TRP A 382 -8.46 23.44 -12.36
C TRP A 382 -8.41 22.19 -13.25
N LEU A 383 -9.33 21.27 -13.00
CA LEU A 383 -9.55 20.03 -13.76
C LEU A 383 -11.05 19.79 -13.93
N ARG A 384 -11.50 19.55 -15.16
CA ARG A 384 -12.88 19.16 -15.47
C ARG A 384 -12.91 17.76 -16.05
N VAL A 385 -13.64 16.86 -15.40
CA VAL A 385 -13.77 15.45 -15.77
C VAL A 385 -15.19 15.18 -16.24
N HIS A 386 -15.34 14.71 -17.48
CA HIS A 386 -16.62 14.26 -18.01
C HIS A 386 -16.86 12.79 -17.65
N PRO A 387 -18.09 12.39 -17.27
CA PRO A 387 -18.38 11.04 -16.80
C PRO A 387 -18.36 10.02 -17.94
N LEU A 388 -18.36 8.73 -17.56
CA LEU A 388 -18.48 7.58 -18.47
C LEU A 388 -19.83 6.88 -18.25
N PRO A 389 -20.92 7.38 -18.85
CA PRO A 389 -22.29 7.00 -18.47
C PRO A 389 -22.67 5.59 -18.89
N ARG A 390 -22.04 5.02 -19.93
CA ARG A 390 -22.36 3.68 -20.43
C ARG A 390 -21.15 2.77 -20.31
N ALA A 391 -21.39 1.47 -20.10
CA ALA A 391 -20.35 0.45 -20.08
C ALA A 391 -19.43 0.50 -21.33
N ALA A 392 -19.99 0.79 -22.51
CA ALA A 392 -19.23 0.88 -23.76
C ALA A 392 -18.28 2.09 -23.84
N ASP A 393 -18.42 3.07 -22.95
CA ASP A 393 -17.56 4.26 -22.91
C ASP A 393 -16.26 4.00 -22.14
N TRP A 394 -16.24 2.95 -21.30
CA TRP A 394 -15.07 2.57 -20.49
C TRP A 394 -14.04 1.78 -21.31
N ARG A 395 -12.76 1.95 -20.95
CA ARG A 395 -11.64 1.21 -21.51
C ARG A 395 -10.78 0.63 -20.39
N ALA A 396 -10.22 -0.56 -20.62
CA ALA A 396 -9.15 -1.06 -19.77
C ALA A 396 -7.92 -0.14 -19.92
N ALA A 397 -7.20 0.11 -18.82
CA ALA A 397 -6.08 1.03 -18.83
C ALA A 397 -4.94 0.55 -17.90
N SER A 398 -3.70 0.74 -18.38
CA SER A 398 -2.50 0.74 -17.54
C SER A 398 -2.23 2.14 -17.02
N ILE A 399 -2.32 2.30 -15.71
CA ILE A 399 -2.19 3.56 -15.00
C ILE A 399 -0.75 3.74 -14.55
N HIS A 400 -0.09 4.74 -15.13
CA HIS A 400 1.24 5.15 -14.70
C HIS A 400 1.12 5.95 -13.41
N THR A 401 1.87 5.59 -12.37
CA THR A 401 1.71 6.19 -11.04
C THR A 401 2.62 7.39 -10.79
N TYR A 402 3.67 7.58 -11.60
CA TYR A 402 4.63 8.68 -11.46
C TYR A 402 5.33 8.73 -10.09
N ASP A 403 5.49 7.56 -9.42
CA ASP A 403 5.94 7.47 -8.02
C ASP A 403 5.05 8.30 -7.05
N ASP A 404 3.78 8.48 -7.40
CA ASP A 404 2.78 9.19 -6.59
C ASP A 404 1.71 8.24 -6.08
N HIS A 405 1.86 7.85 -4.82
CA HIS A 405 0.89 7.09 -4.03
C HIS A 405 -0.58 7.50 -4.24
N ARG A 406 -0.88 8.79 -4.40
CA ARG A 406 -2.27 9.25 -4.57
C ARG A 406 -2.86 8.87 -5.92
N VAL A 407 -2.04 8.88 -6.97
CA VAL A 407 -2.44 8.42 -8.31
C VAL A 407 -2.80 6.93 -8.23
N ALA A 408 -1.91 6.11 -7.67
CA ALA A 408 -2.14 4.67 -7.50
C ALA A 408 -3.46 4.37 -6.75
N MET A 409 -3.67 5.02 -5.59
CA MET A 409 -4.84 4.76 -4.75
C MET A 409 -6.14 5.28 -5.37
N CYS A 410 -6.17 6.50 -5.93
CA CYS A 410 -7.37 7.03 -6.58
C CYS A 410 -7.79 6.16 -7.76
N PHE A 411 -6.86 5.80 -8.65
CA PHE A 411 -7.19 5.04 -9.85
C PHE A 411 -7.53 3.58 -9.57
N SER A 412 -7.19 3.04 -8.40
CA SER A 412 -7.67 1.71 -8.00
C SER A 412 -9.20 1.64 -7.96
N LEU A 413 -9.87 2.77 -7.68
CA LEU A 413 -11.32 2.87 -7.64
C LEU A 413 -11.97 2.67 -9.02
N ALA A 414 -11.24 2.92 -10.12
CA ALA A 414 -11.72 2.67 -11.47
C ALA A 414 -11.99 1.18 -11.75
N ALA A 415 -11.44 0.26 -10.93
CA ALA A 415 -11.74 -1.17 -11.02
C ALA A 415 -13.21 -1.50 -10.70
N PHE A 416 -13.98 -0.57 -10.12
CA PHE A 416 -15.43 -0.71 -9.89
C PHE A 416 -16.30 -0.28 -11.08
N ASN A 417 -15.71 -0.13 -12.26
CA ASN A 417 -16.43 0.31 -13.46
C ASN A 417 -17.56 -0.65 -13.85
N PRO A 418 -18.69 -0.12 -14.37
CA PRO A 418 -19.85 -0.93 -14.76
C PRO A 418 -19.59 -1.80 -16.00
N ALA A 419 -18.49 -1.59 -16.72
CA ALA A 419 -18.11 -2.38 -17.89
C ALA A 419 -17.43 -3.71 -17.53
N GLY A 420 -17.06 -3.91 -16.27
CA GLY A 420 -16.36 -5.11 -15.83
C GLY A 420 -14.97 -5.23 -16.45
N LEU A 421 -14.29 -4.11 -16.70
CA LEU A 421 -12.94 -4.08 -17.26
C LEU A 421 -11.89 -4.02 -16.15
N PRO A 422 -10.74 -4.72 -16.28
CA PRO A 422 -9.66 -4.65 -15.31
C PRO A 422 -8.90 -3.32 -15.44
N VAL A 423 -8.18 -2.96 -14.38
CA VAL A 423 -7.30 -1.78 -14.33
C VAL A 423 -5.92 -2.21 -13.84
N ARG A 424 -4.86 -1.84 -14.56
CA ARG A 424 -3.49 -2.08 -14.13
C ARG A 424 -2.96 -0.85 -13.40
N ILE A 425 -2.39 -1.04 -12.23
CA ILE A 425 -1.62 -0.01 -11.51
C ILE A 425 -0.13 -0.32 -11.66
N GLU A 426 0.62 0.55 -12.33
CA GLU A 426 2.09 0.43 -12.42
C GLU A 426 2.75 0.86 -11.10
N ASP A 427 3.82 0.19 -10.69
CA ASP A 427 4.52 0.47 -9.43
C ASP A 427 3.57 0.63 -8.21
N PRO A 428 2.81 -0.41 -7.85
CA PRO A 428 1.91 -0.38 -6.70
C PRO A 428 2.63 -0.08 -5.38
N ARG A 429 3.96 -0.28 -5.31
CA ARG A 429 4.76 -0.04 -4.11
C ARG A 429 4.80 1.43 -3.69
N CYS A 430 4.59 2.37 -4.61
CA CYS A 430 4.62 3.81 -4.31
C CYS A 430 3.65 4.21 -3.18
N VAL A 431 2.58 3.42 -2.92
CA VAL A 431 1.65 3.61 -1.78
C VAL A 431 2.33 3.57 -0.40
N GLY A 432 3.51 2.93 -0.31
CA GLY A 432 4.35 2.85 0.91
C GLY A 432 4.68 4.19 1.57
N LYS A 433 4.52 5.30 0.84
CA LYS A 433 4.70 6.65 1.37
C LYS A 433 3.66 7.05 2.42
N THR A 434 2.42 6.56 2.33
CA THR A 434 1.33 6.93 3.25
C THR A 434 0.46 5.78 3.70
N PHE A 435 0.36 4.72 2.91
CA PHE A 435 -0.47 3.56 3.21
C PHE A 435 0.17 2.27 2.67
N PRO A 436 1.20 1.74 3.37
CA PRO A 436 1.98 0.56 2.97
C PRO A 436 1.21 -0.66 2.49
N ASP A 437 0.09 -0.97 3.12
CA ASP A 437 -0.76 -2.14 2.89
C ASP A 437 -2.09 -1.77 2.23
N TYR A 438 -2.12 -0.66 1.47
CA TYR A 438 -3.34 -0.13 0.84
C TYR A 438 -4.10 -1.17 0.00
N PHE A 439 -3.40 -1.92 -0.86
CA PHE A 439 -4.07 -2.88 -1.75
C PHE A 439 -4.58 -4.09 -0.98
N GLU A 440 -3.86 -4.53 0.04
CA GLU A 440 -4.33 -5.55 0.98
C GLU A 440 -5.60 -5.06 1.71
N ALA A 441 -5.59 -3.83 2.21
CA ALA A 441 -6.75 -3.20 2.84
C ALA A 441 -7.93 -3.09 1.86
N LEU A 442 -7.69 -2.68 0.61
CA LEU A 442 -8.70 -2.63 -0.45
C LEU A 442 -9.31 -4.02 -0.70
N PHE A 443 -8.49 -5.05 -0.90
CA PHE A 443 -8.98 -6.42 -1.16
C PHE A 443 -9.67 -7.05 0.06
N SER A 444 -9.34 -6.62 1.28
CA SER A 444 -10.02 -7.10 2.49
C SER A 444 -11.49 -6.68 2.57
N VAL A 445 -11.84 -5.55 1.95
CA VAL A 445 -13.20 -5.01 1.95
C VAL A 445 -13.89 -5.12 0.59
N ALA A 446 -13.14 -5.31 -0.50
CA ALA A 446 -13.67 -5.45 -1.85
C ALA A 446 -14.09 -6.89 -2.17
N ARG A 447 -15.12 -7.04 -3.02
CA ARG A 447 -15.57 -8.32 -3.54
C ARG A 447 -15.96 -8.21 -5.01
N THR A 448 -15.86 -9.34 -5.68
CA THR A 448 -16.35 -9.56 -7.04
C THR A 448 -16.87 -10.98 -7.19
N ARG A 449 -17.51 -11.29 -8.31
CA ARG A 449 -17.91 -12.67 -8.60
C ARG A 449 -16.66 -13.54 -8.77
N PRO A 450 -16.63 -14.78 -8.24
CA PRO A 450 -15.47 -15.63 -8.36
C PRO A 450 -14.94 -15.71 -9.79
N GLU A 451 -15.80 -15.85 -10.80
CA GLU A 451 -15.45 -15.91 -12.23
C GLU A 451 -14.60 -14.74 -12.74
N HIS A 452 -14.68 -13.55 -12.13
CA HIS A 452 -13.87 -12.39 -12.51
C HIS A 452 -12.47 -12.40 -11.90
N ILE A 453 -12.22 -13.21 -10.88
CA ILE A 453 -10.89 -13.33 -10.26
C ILE A 453 -10.02 -14.20 -11.18
N PRO A 454 -8.95 -13.67 -11.80
CA PRO A 454 -8.14 -14.42 -12.76
C PRO A 454 -7.47 -15.65 -12.12
N VAL A 455 -7.45 -16.76 -12.87
CA VAL A 455 -6.77 -18.00 -12.48
C VAL A 455 -5.84 -18.44 -13.60
N LEU A 456 -4.58 -18.72 -13.24
CA LEU A 456 -3.59 -19.34 -14.11
C LEU A 456 -3.33 -20.77 -13.61
N CYS A 457 -3.55 -21.76 -14.46
CA CYS A 457 -3.29 -23.15 -14.14
C CYS A 457 -1.95 -23.61 -14.71
N VAL A 458 -1.12 -24.26 -13.89
CA VAL A 458 0.11 -24.93 -14.31
C VAL A 458 0.00 -26.41 -13.98
N ASP A 459 -0.51 -27.19 -14.93
CA ASP A 459 -0.62 -28.63 -14.79
C ASP A 459 0.59 -29.35 -15.36
N GLY A 460 0.87 -30.56 -14.86
CA GLY A 460 1.91 -31.40 -15.43
C GLY A 460 2.33 -32.55 -14.52
N PRO A 461 3.20 -33.44 -15.03
CA PRO A 461 3.66 -34.58 -14.26
C PRO A 461 4.42 -34.19 -13.00
N THR A 462 4.71 -35.18 -12.15
CA THR A 462 5.58 -34.95 -11.01
C THR A 462 7.00 -34.60 -11.49
N ALA A 463 7.69 -33.75 -10.72
CA ALA A 463 9.06 -33.31 -10.97
C ALA A 463 9.31 -32.51 -12.27
N SER A 464 8.26 -32.03 -12.96
CA SER A 464 8.40 -31.13 -14.13
C SER A 464 8.86 -29.71 -13.77
N GLY A 465 8.86 -29.35 -12.48
CA GLY A 465 9.17 -27.99 -12.02
C GLY A 465 7.95 -27.08 -11.88
N LYS A 466 6.73 -27.59 -12.07
CA LYS A 466 5.49 -26.79 -12.02
C LYS A 466 5.32 -25.94 -10.76
N GLY A 467 5.52 -26.49 -9.56
CA GLY A 467 5.37 -25.72 -8.32
C GLY A 467 6.39 -24.57 -8.22
N THR A 468 7.63 -24.78 -8.68
CA THR A 468 8.64 -23.71 -8.73
C THR A 468 8.26 -22.61 -9.72
N VAL A 469 7.81 -22.99 -10.92
CA VAL A 469 7.38 -22.04 -11.95
C VAL A 469 6.12 -21.29 -11.50
N ALA A 470 5.12 -22.00 -10.99
CA ALA A 470 3.85 -21.43 -10.53
C ALA A 470 4.05 -20.45 -9.36
N ALA A 471 4.89 -20.80 -8.38
CA ALA A 471 5.23 -19.88 -7.28
C ALA A 471 5.95 -18.63 -7.78
N GLY A 472 6.89 -18.77 -8.73
CA GLY A 472 7.59 -17.63 -9.32
C GLY A 472 6.67 -16.72 -10.16
N VAL A 473 5.75 -17.30 -10.93
CA VAL A 473 4.72 -16.56 -11.66
C VAL A 473 3.78 -15.83 -10.69
N ALA A 474 3.31 -16.50 -9.63
CA ALA A 474 2.46 -15.90 -8.62
C ALA A 474 3.14 -14.70 -7.96
N GLN A 475 4.41 -14.84 -7.59
CA GLN A 475 5.21 -13.77 -7.00
C GLN A 475 5.33 -12.55 -7.92
N GLN A 476 5.59 -12.76 -9.22
CA GLN A 476 5.74 -11.64 -10.17
C GLN A 476 4.41 -10.94 -10.50
N LEU A 477 3.28 -11.65 -10.41
CA LEU A 477 1.95 -11.08 -10.62
C LEU A 477 1.29 -10.54 -9.35
N GLY A 478 1.82 -10.86 -8.17
CA GLY A 478 1.17 -10.57 -6.88
C GLY A 478 -0.07 -11.44 -6.65
N TYR A 479 -0.13 -12.62 -7.25
CA TYR A 479 -1.28 -13.52 -7.10
C TYR A 479 -1.09 -14.48 -5.93
N HIS A 480 -2.19 -15.00 -5.41
CA HIS A 480 -2.15 -16.14 -4.49
C HIS A 480 -1.60 -17.37 -5.22
N TYR A 481 -1.05 -18.30 -4.45
CA TYR A 481 -0.48 -19.54 -4.95
C TYR A 481 -1.15 -20.75 -4.29
N LEU A 482 -1.57 -21.73 -5.09
CA LEU A 482 -2.10 -23.00 -4.64
C LEU A 482 -1.26 -24.16 -5.19
N ASP A 483 -0.57 -24.88 -4.30
CA ASP A 483 -0.03 -26.21 -4.56
C ASP A 483 -1.07 -27.27 -4.17
N SER A 484 -1.85 -27.73 -5.15
CA SER A 484 -2.85 -28.78 -4.93
C SER A 484 -2.22 -30.06 -4.40
N GLY A 485 -1.00 -30.39 -4.86
CA GLY A 485 -0.28 -31.56 -4.38
C GLY A 485 0.03 -31.50 -2.88
N SER A 486 0.38 -30.33 -2.35
CA SER A 486 0.58 -30.13 -0.92
C SER A 486 -0.72 -30.30 -0.15
N LEU A 487 -1.85 -29.84 -0.69
CA LEU A 487 -3.15 -30.04 -0.05
C LEU A 487 -3.50 -31.52 0.13
N TYR A 488 -3.34 -32.34 -0.90
CA TYR A 488 -3.55 -33.80 -0.79
C TYR A 488 -2.57 -34.47 0.18
N ARG A 489 -1.31 -34.01 0.25
CA ARG A 489 -0.33 -34.53 1.21
C ARG A 489 -0.68 -34.15 2.65
N THR A 490 -1.19 -32.93 2.87
CA THR A 490 -1.68 -32.50 4.18
C THR A 490 -2.93 -33.29 4.60
N ALA A 491 -3.88 -33.52 3.69
CA ALA A 491 -5.05 -34.35 3.98
C ALA A 491 -4.66 -35.80 4.33
N ALA A 492 -3.69 -36.37 3.61
CA ALA A 492 -3.14 -37.68 3.91
C ALA A 492 -2.42 -37.72 5.27
N LEU A 493 -1.62 -36.70 5.60
CA LEU A 493 -0.97 -36.59 6.91
C LEU A 493 -1.99 -36.49 8.05
N ALA A 494 -3.06 -35.70 7.85
CA ALA A 494 -4.15 -35.60 8.81
C ALA A 494 -4.83 -36.96 9.04
N ALA A 495 -5.06 -37.73 7.97
CA ALA A 495 -5.64 -39.08 8.08
C ALA A 495 -4.76 -40.02 8.90
N VAL A 496 -3.44 -39.99 8.66
CA VAL A 496 -2.45 -40.78 9.43
C VAL A 496 -2.44 -40.37 10.90
N ARG A 497 -2.42 -39.05 11.20
CA ARG A 497 -2.47 -38.54 12.58
C ARG A 497 -3.78 -38.91 13.30
N ALA A 498 -4.89 -39.01 12.56
CA ALA A 498 -6.18 -39.43 13.07
C ALA A 498 -6.36 -40.97 13.17
N GLY A 499 -5.35 -41.75 12.78
CA GLY A 499 -5.42 -43.22 12.78
C GLY A 499 -6.41 -43.80 11.78
N ILE A 500 -6.72 -43.08 10.69
CA ILE A 500 -7.66 -43.53 9.65
C ILE A 500 -6.87 -44.11 8.47
N ALA A 501 -7.06 -45.40 8.17
CA ALA A 501 -6.42 -46.02 7.02
C ALA A 501 -6.96 -45.45 5.70
N ILE A 502 -6.04 -45.16 4.75
CA ILE A 502 -6.36 -44.56 3.44
C ILE A 502 -6.84 -45.65 2.47
N GLU A 503 -8.09 -46.06 2.64
CA GLU A 503 -8.73 -47.16 1.91
C GLU A 503 -10.20 -46.82 1.61
N ALA A 504 -10.76 -47.44 0.56
CA ALA A 504 -12.13 -47.15 0.10
C ALA A 504 -13.19 -47.36 1.20
N GLN A 505 -13.01 -48.35 2.07
CA GLN A 505 -13.92 -48.62 3.20
C GLN A 505 -13.99 -47.49 4.25
N HIS A 506 -13.00 -46.59 4.29
CA HIS A 506 -12.95 -45.45 5.20
C HIS A 506 -13.16 -44.11 4.50
N GLU A 507 -13.49 -44.13 3.20
CA GLU A 507 -13.58 -42.95 2.35
C GLU A 507 -14.52 -41.87 2.92
N ALA A 508 -15.68 -42.24 3.45
CA ALA A 508 -16.62 -41.28 4.05
C ALA A 508 -16.02 -40.50 5.23
N ARG A 509 -15.24 -41.19 6.09
CA ARG A 509 -14.55 -40.57 7.25
C ARG A 509 -13.39 -39.68 6.79
N LEU A 510 -12.66 -40.11 5.76
CA LEU A 510 -11.58 -39.31 5.16
C LEU A 510 -12.12 -38.04 4.51
N ALA A 511 -13.29 -38.12 3.85
CA ALA A 511 -13.94 -36.98 3.24
C ALA A 511 -14.41 -35.96 4.29
N GLU A 512 -14.96 -36.44 5.41
CA GLU A 512 -15.33 -35.57 6.54
C GLU A 512 -14.12 -34.83 7.14
N LEU A 513 -13.01 -35.54 7.33
CA LEU A 513 -11.74 -34.94 7.76
C LEU A 513 -11.23 -33.90 6.74
N ALA A 514 -11.34 -34.17 5.45
CA ALA A 514 -10.91 -33.25 4.40
C ALA A 514 -11.76 -31.97 4.34
N ARG A 515 -13.08 -32.05 4.59
CA ARG A 515 -13.98 -30.88 4.60
C ARG A 515 -13.65 -29.89 5.73
N SER A 516 -13.18 -30.40 6.87
CA SER A 516 -12.82 -29.60 8.05
C SER A 516 -11.33 -29.44 8.25
N LEU A 517 -10.52 -29.72 7.20
CA LEU A 517 -9.07 -29.76 7.30
C LEU A 517 -8.52 -28.40 7.78
N PRO A 518 -7.91 -28.32 8.98
CA PRO A 518 -7.42 -27.07 9.56
C PRO A 518 -6.05 -26.71 8.97
N VAL A 519 -6.02 -26.51 7.64
CA VAL A 519 -4.80 -26.19 6.90
C VAL A 519 -4.67 -24.69 6.67
N ARG A 520 -3.46 -24.16 6.87
CA ARG A 520 -3.10 -22.77 6.58
C ARG A 520 -1.78 -22.71 5.83
N PHE A 521 -1.75 -21.98 4.73
CA PHE A 521 -0.54 -21.70 3.96
C PHE A 521 -0.13 -20.26 4.26
N ALA A 522 1.09 -20.05 4.77
CA ALA A 522 1.60 -18.73 5.13
C ALA A 522 3.13 -18.70 4.98
N ASP A 523 3.68 -17.67 4.32
CA ASP A 523 5.12 -17.43 4.16
C ASP A 523 5.90 -18.64 3.62
N GLY A 524 5.31 -19.37 2.67
CA GLY A 524 5.89 -20.58 2.09
C GLY A 524 5.90 -21.79 3.03
N ARG A 525 5.29 -21.67 4.22
CA ARG A 525 5.10 -22.74 5.21
C ARG A 525 3.65 -23.23 5.23
N ILE A 526 3.49 -24.48 5.67
CA ILE A 526 2.20 -25.18 5.69
C ILE A 526 1.95 -25.61 7.12
N TRP A 527 0.82 -25.18 7.66
CA TRP A 527 0.40 -25.48 9.01
C TRP A 527 -0.82 -26.40 9.00
N LEU A 528 -0.84 -27.40 9.88
CA LEU A 528 -1.96 -28.31 10.08
C LEU A 528 -2.32 -28.32 11.58
N ALA A 529 -3.51 -27.83 11.93
CA ALA A 529 -3.98 -27.73 13.31
C ALA A 529 -3.00 -26.97 14.25
N GLY A 530 -2.27 -25.98 13.71
CA GLY A 530 -1.30 -25.19 14.47
C GLY A 530 0.13 -25.74 14.45
N ASP A 531 0.36 -26.95 13.93
CA ASP A 531 1.71 -27.50 13.73
C ASP A 531 2.27 -27.15 12.36
N GLU A 532 3.53 -26.74 12.30
CA GLU A 532 4.27 -26.57 11.05
C GLU A 532 4.57 -27.98 10.46
N VAL A 533 4.14 -28.24 9.23
CA VAL A 533 4.23 -29.58 8.58
C VAL A 533 4.90 -29.56 7.21
N THR A 534 5.54 -28.46 6.80
CA THR A 534 6.12 -28.28 5.45
C THR A 534 7.04 -29.42 5.06
N ASP A 535 7.96 -29.82 5.95
CA ASP A 535 8.88 -30.92 5.65
C ASP A 535 8.25 -32.29 5.83
N ALA A 536 7.34 -32.44 6.79
CA ALA A 536 6.60 -33.69 7.04
C ALA A 536 5.78 -34.11 5.81
N ILE A 537 5.18 -33.16 5.09
CA ILE A 537 4.41 -33.45 3.88
C ILE A 537 5.27 -33.62 2.62
N ARG A 538 6.59 -33.45 2.70
CA ARG A 538 7.51 -33.58 1.55
C ARG A 538 8.24 -34.93 1.49
N THR A 539 7.94 -35.82 2.43
CA THR A 539 8.49 -37.19 2.49
C THR A 539 7.95 -38.06 1.35
N GLU A 540 8.65 -39.15 1.04
CA GLU A 540 8.21 -40.13 0.06
C GLU A 540 6.90 -40.81 0.48
N GLU A 541 6.81 -41.17 1.77
CA GLU A 541 5.60 -41.75 2.36
C GLU A 541 4.40 -40.80 2.22
N ALA A 542 4.56 -39.50 2.52
CA ALA A 542 3.50 -38.52 2.30
C ALA A 542 3.07 -38.44 0.82
N GLY A 543 4.03 -38.54 -0.10
CA GLY A 543 3.77 -38.61 -1.54
C GLY A 543 2.96 -39.85 -1.96
N MET A 544 3.26 -41.02 -1.39
CA MET A 544 2.52 -42.27 -1.62
C MET A 544 1.11 -42.19 -1.04
N ASN A 545 0.97 -41.72 0.19
CA ASN A 545 -0.31 -41.57 0.87
C ASN A 545 -1.21 -40.55 0.16
N ALA A 546 -0.65 -39.44 -0.34
CA ALA A 546 -1.39 -38.50 -1.18
C ALA A 546 -1.86 -39.16 -2.49
N SER A 547 -1.07 -40.04 -3.10
CA SER A 547 -1.51 -40.77 -4.29
C SER A 547 -2.69 -41.69 -3.98
N ARG A 548 -2.68 -42.37 -2.82
CA ARG A 548 -3.78 -43.25 -2.37
C ARG A 548 -5.05 -42.45 -2.04
N ILE A 549 -4.92 -41.29 -1.39
CA ILE A 549 -6.09 -40.49 -1.01
C ILE A 549 -6.69 -39.76 -2.22
N SER A 550 -5.86 -39.35 -3.19
CA SER A 550 -6.28 -38.58 -4.37
C SER A 550 -7.18 -39.34 -5.36
N VAL A 551 -7.31 -40.67 -5.22
CA VAL A 551 -8.16 -41.51 -6.07
C VAL A 551 -9.54 -41.77 -5.47
N LEU A 552 -9.78 -41.35 -4.21
CA LEU A 552 -11.06 -41.52 -3.51
C LEU A 552 -12.03 -40.38 -3.89
N PRO A 553 -13.13 -40.63 -4.64
CA PRO A 553 -14.05 -39.59 -5.11
C PRO A 553 -14.59 -38.64 -4.04
N LEU A 554 -15.09 -39.15 -2.90
CA LEU A 554 -15.68 -38.30 -1.86
C LEU A 554 -14.64 -37.39 -1.19
N VAL A 555 -13.38 -37.84 -1.12
CA VAL A 555 -12.30 -36.99 -0.59
C VAL A 555 -11.94 -35.90 -1.59
N ARG A 556 -11.92 -36.22 -2.89
CA ARG A 556 -11.71 -35.21 -3.93
C ARG A 556 -12.81 -34.15 -3.88
N ASP A 557 -14.08 -34.55 -3.85
CA ASP A 557 -15.21 -33.63 -3.77
C ASP A 557 -15.11 -32.72 -2.54
N ALA A 558 -14.68 -33.27 -1.39
CA ALA A 558 -14.41 -32.48 -0.18
C ALA A 558 -13.30 -31.44 -0.37
N LEU A 559 -12.21 -31.80 -1.06
CA LEU A 559 -11.08 -30.90 -1.30
C LEU A 559 -11.35 -29.89 -2.42
N VAL A 560 -12.24 -30.16 -3.38
CA VAL A 560 -12.59 -29.21 -4.45
C VAL A 560 -13.07 -27.88 -3.88
N ALA A 561 -13.97 -27.91 -2.88
CA ALA A 561 -14.46 -26.69 -2.25
C ALA A 561 -13.33 -25.86 -1.63
N LEU A 562 -12.38 -26.54 -0.97
CA LEU A 562 -11.20 -25.90 -0.40
C LEU A 562 -10.27 -25.34 -1.49
N GLN A 563 -10.04 -26.06 -2.60
CA GLN A 563 -9.24 -25.58 -3.73
C GLN A 563 -9.88 -24.33 -4.38
N LEU A 564 -11.20 -24.32 -4.56
CA LEU A 564 -11.92 -23.16 -5.08
C LEU A 564 -11.82 -21.94 -4.16
N ALA A 565 -11.74 -22.13 -2.84
CA ALA A 565 -11.59 -21.05 -1.86
C ALA A 565 -10.23 -20.32 -1.92
N PHE A 566 -9.22 -20.89 -2.60
CA PHE A 566 -7.95 -20.18 -2.89
C PHE A 566 -8.10 -19.13 -3.99
N ARG A 567 -9.21 -19.12 -4.74
CA ARG A 567 -9.49 -18.09 -5.74
C ARG A 567 -9.87 -16.78 -5.04
N GLN A 568 -8.84 -16.00 -4.71
CA GLN A 568 -8.93 -14.75 -3.97
C GLN A 568 -8.35 -13.59 -4.78
N LEU A 569 -8.78 -12.36 -4.47
CA LEU A 569 -8.24 -11.14 -5.09
C LEU A 569 -6.76 -10.96 -4.71
N PRO A 570 -5.88 -10.52 -5.64
CA PRO A 570 -6.17 -10.07 -7.00
C PRO A 570 -6.26 -11.22 -8.03
N GLY A 571 -5.81 -12.42 -7.70
CA GLY A 571 -5.79 -13.56 -8.60
C GLY A 571 -5.15 -14.80 -7.98
N LEU A 572 -5.14 -15.90 -8.73
CA LEU A 572 -4.60 -17.19 -8.30
C LEU A 572 -3.71 -17.82 -9.38
N VAL A 573 -2.56 -18.35 -8.98
CA VAL A 573 -1.80 -19.33 -9.75
C VAL A 573 -1.92 -20.68 -9.05
N ALA A 574 -2.51 -21.66 -9.73
CA ALA A 574 -2.73 -23.00 -9.18
C ALA A 574 -1.91 -24.04 -9.94
N ASP A 575 -1.09 -24.82 -9.24
CA ASP A 575 -0.37 -25.95 -9.81
C ASP A 575 -0.92 -27.30 -9.37
N GLY A 576 -0.91 -28.25 -10.30
CA GLY A 576 -1.47 -29.56 -10.06
C GLY A 576 -1.36 -30.49 -11.27
N ARG A 577 -2.33 -31.38 -11.40
CA ARG A 577 -2.42 -32.32 -12.52
C ARG A 577 -3.63 -32.07 -13.41
N ASP A 578 -4.64 -31.46 -12.83
CA ASP A 578 -6.01 -31.34 -13.31
C ASP A 578 -6.64 -29.98 -12.90
N MET A 579 -5.81 -28.97 -12.60
CA MET A 579 -6.30 -27.65 -12.22
C MET A 579 -7.05 -27.01 -13.39
N GLY A 580 -6.53 -27.10 -14.60
CA GLY A 580 -7.14 -26.53 -15.80
C GLY A 580 -8.24 -27.39 -16.42
N THR A 581 -8.34 -28.68 -16.06
CA THR A 581 -9.36 -29.60 -16.59
C THR A 581 -10.56 -29.75 -15.66
N ALA A 582 -10.34 -29.91 -14.36
CA ALA A 582 -11.38 -30.26 -13.39
C ALA A 582 -11.72 -29.14 -12.40
N ILE A 583 -10.72 -28.41 -11.89
CA ILE A 583 -10.94 -27.43 -10.80
C ILE A 583 -11.30 -26.05 -11.33
N PHE A 584 -10.55 -25.57 -12.32
CA PHE A 584 -10.70 -24.25 -12.95
C PHE A 584 -10.78 -24.38 -14.48
N PRO A 585 -11.81 -25.07 -15.02
CA PRO A 585 -11.98 -25.22 -16.46
C PRO A 585 -12.18 -23.88 -17.19
N GLY A 586 -12.58 -22.82 -16.48
CA GLY A 586 -12.69 -21.46 -17.01
C GLY A 586 -11.43 -20.60 -16.85
N ALA A 587 -10.30 -21.17 -16.41
CA ALA A 587 -9.05 -20.41 -16.22
C ALA A 587 -8.61 -19.74 -17.54
N PRO A 588 -8.39 -18.40 -17.56
CA PRO A 588 -7.98 -17.71 -18.78
C PRO A 588 -6.63 -18.13 -19.33
N LEU A 589 -5.75 -18.78 -18.54
CA LEU A 589 -4.53 -19.40 -19.06
C LEU A 589 -4.30 -20.75 -18.36
N LYS A 590 -4.09 -21.78 -19.17
CA LYS A 590 -3.73 -23.13 -18.73
C LYS A 590 -2.43 -23.51 -19.41
N VAL A 591 -1.45 -23.92 -18.63
CA VAL A 591 -0.13 -24.36 -19.10
C VAL A 591 0.02 -25.83 -18.74
N PHE A 592 0.38 -26.66 -19.71
CA PHE A 592 0.77 -28.04 -19.45
C PHE A 592 2.29 -28.15 -19.51
N LEU A 593 2.92 -28.09 -18.34
CA LEU A 593 4.37 -28.04 -18.16
C LEU A 593 4.96 -29.44 -18.09
N THR A 594 5.82 -29.77 -19.05
CA THR A 594 6.49 -31.06 -19.16
C THR A 594 8.01 -30.92 -19.13
N ALA A 595 8.67 -32.06 -18.91
CA ALA A 595 10.10 -32.24 -19.07
C ALA A 595 10.37 -33.73 -19.34
N SER A 596 11.43 -34.04 -20.08
CA SER A 596 11.83 -35.43 -20.30
C SER A 596 12.06 -36.16 -18.97
N ALA A 597 11.75 -37.47 -18.93
CA ALA A 597 11.94 -38.27 -17.71
C ALA A 597 13.40 -38.26 -17.21
N ALA A 598 14.36 -38.21 -18.15
CA ALA A 598 15.78 -38.07 -17.85
C ALA A 598 16.09 -36.77 -17.10
N VAL A 599 15.64 -35.61 -17.63
CA VAL A 599 15.86 -34.30 -16.98
C VAL A 599 15.17 -34.24 -15.62
N ARG A 600 13.97 -34.80 -15.49
CA ARG A 600 13.25 -34.86 -14.20
C ARG A 600 13.98 -35.72 -13.18
N ALA A 601 14.51 -36.87 -13.59
CA ALA A 601 15.32 -37.74 -12.73
C ALA A 601 16.60 -37.04 -12.27
N GLU A 602 17.30 -36.33 -13.15
CA GLU A 602 18.49 -35.54 -12.81
C GLU A 602 18.18 -34.43 -11.79
N ARG A 603 17.11 -33.66 -12.01
CA ARG A 603 16.66 -32.60 -11.09
C ARG A 603 16.32 -33.18 -9.71
N ARG A 604 15.60 -34.31 -9.68
CA ARG A 604 15.22 -34.99 -8.44
C ARG A 604 16.44 -35.57 -7.71
N HIS A 605 17.38 -36.15 -8.44
CA HIS A 605 18.63 -36.66 -7.90
C HIS A 605 19.45 -35.56 -7.22
N LYS A 606 19.62 -34.39 -7.87
CA LYS A 606 20.28 -33.23 -7.27
C LYS A 606 19.61 -32.78 -5.97
N GLN A 607 18.27 -32.76 -5.93
CA GLN A 607 17.50 -32.39 -4.73
C GLN A 607 17.66 -33.39 -3.58
N LEU A 608 17.77 -34.68 -3.87
CA LEU A 608 17.95 -35.73 -2.87
C LEU A 608 19.38 -35.72 -2.31
N ILE A 609 20.39 -35.54 -3.18
CA ILE A 609 21.79 -35.38 -2.76
C ILE A 609 21.96 -34.18 -1.83
N SER A 610 21.36 -33.03 -2.15
CA SER A 610 21.44 -31.85 -1.28
C SER A 610 20.81 -32.06 0.10
N LYS A 611 20.03 -33.12 0.29
CA LYS A 611 19.40 -33.54 1.55
C LYS A 611 20.08 -34.76 2.19
N GLY A 612 21.20 -35.22 1.65
CA GLY A 612 21.92 -36.39 2.16
C GLY A 612 21.27 -37.75 1.86
N ILE A 613 20.33 -37.81 0.90
CA ILE A 613 19.61 -39.03 0.54
C ILE A 613 20.28 -39.66 -0.70
N SER A 614 20.74 -40.91 -0.58
CA SER A 614 21.33 -41.68 -1.68
C SER A 614 20.24 -42.31 -2.56
N SER A 615 20.31 -42.10 -3.87
CA SER A 615 19.44 -42.73 -4.89
C SER A 615 20.16 -42.74 -6.23
N THR A 616 19.83 -43.67 -7.15
CA THR A 616 20.41 -43.67 -8.50
C THR A 616 19.49 -42.95 -9.50
N ILE A 617 20.07 -42.28 -10.49
CA ILE A 617 19.30 -41.60 -11.56
C ILE A 617 18.43 -42.61 -12.33
N ALA A 618 18.92 -43.85 -12.51
CA ALA A 618 18.19 -44.91 -13.20
C ALA A 618 16.90 -45.30 -12.45
N ASP A 619 16.99 -45.53 -11.14
CA ASP A 619 15.83 -45.88 -10.31
C ASP A 619 14.81 -44.75 -10.25
N LEU A 620 15.29 -43.50 -10.11
CA LEU A 620 14.43 -42.31 -10.13
C LEU A 620 13.71 -42.15 -11.48
N ARG A 621 14.41 -42.40 -12.59
CA ARG A 621 13.81 -42.33 -13.93
C ARG A 621 12.72 -43.40 -14.10
N ALA A 622 13.02 -44.65 -13.78
CA ALA A 622 12.05 -45.75 -13.88
C ALA A 622 10.82 -45.50 -12.99
N GLY A 623 11.04 -45.00 -11.77
CA GLY A 623 9.96 -44.63 -10.85
C GLY A 623 9.07 -43.49 -11.38
N LEU A 624 9.66 -42.47 -12.00
CA LEU A 624 8.91 -41.38 -12.63
C LEU A 624 8.12 -41.85 -13.86
N GLU A 625 8.73 -42.66 -14.73
CA GLU A 625 8.05 -43.23 -15.92
C GLU A 625 6.87 -44.13 -15.52
N ALA A 626 7.06 -45.02 -14.54
CA ALA A 626 6.00 -45.88 -14.03
C ALA A 626 4.87 -45.09 -13.35
N ARG A 627 5.20 -43.98 -12.69
CA ARG A 627 4.22 -43.09 -12.08
C ARG A 627 3.42 -42.33 -13.14
N ASP A 628 4.08 -41.79 -14.16
CA ASP A 628 3.41 -41.06 -15.23
C ASP A 628 2.44 -41.96 -15.99
N ALA A 629 2.84 -43.20 -16.31
CA ALA A 629 1.96 -44.18 -16.95
C ALA A 629 0.70 -44.45 -16.12
N ARG A 630 0.87 -44.65 -14.81
CA ARG A 630 -0.25 -44.88 -13.87
C ARG A 630 -1.15 -43.66 -13.73
N ASP A 631 -0.57 -42.45 -13.73
CA ASP A 631 -1.31 -41.20 -13.58
C ASP A 631 -2.08 -40.83 -14.85
N ALA A 632 -1.54 -41.16 -16.03
CA ALA A 632 -2.21 -40.98 -17.30
C ALA A 632 -3.38 -41.98 -17.51
N SER A 633 -3.27 -43.19 -16.95
CA SER A 633 -4.28 -44.26 -17.09
C SER A 633 -5.37 -44.25 -16.01
N ARG A 634 -5.48 -43.20 -15.17
CA ARG A 634 -6.51 -43.14 -14.11
C ARG A 634 -7.90 -42.93 -14.70
N SER A 635 -8.90 -43.58 -14.11
CA SER A 635 -10.31 -43.37 -14.46
C SER A 635 -10.84 -42.00 -14.02
N ALA A 636 -10.33 -41.47 -12.91
CA ALA A 636 -10.68 -40.15 -12.39
C ALA A 636 -9.49 -39.19 -12.49
N SER A 637 -9.71 -38.04 -13.13
CA SER A 637 -8.72 -36.95 -13.32
C SER A 637 -7.36 -37.43 -13.82
N PRO A 638 -7.30 -38.04 -15.02
CA PRO A 638 -6.06 -38.50 -15.61
C PRO A 638 -5.10 -37.34 -15.84
N LEU A 639 -3.80 -37.60 -15.78
CA LEU A 639 -2.78 -36.62 -16.17
C LEU A 639 -2.87 -36.36 -17.68
N GLN A 640 -3.69 -35.38 -18.06
CA GLN A 640 -3.90 -34.98 -19.44
C GLN A 640 -3.99 -33.45 -19.53
N PRO A 641 -3.44 -32.84 -20.58
CA PRO A 641 -3.61 -31.41 -20.81
C PRO A 641 -5.10 -31.09 -21.02
N ALA A 642 -5.54 -29.93 -20.53
CA ALA A 642 -6.81 -29.37 -20.97
C ALA A 642 -6.78 -29.10 -22.47
N GLN A 643 -7.93 -29.13 -23.13
CA GLN A 643 -8.02 -28.97 -24.59
C GLN A 643 -7.41 -27.65 -25.08
N ASP A 644 -7.52 -26.60 -24.28
CA ASP A 644 -7.01 -25.25 -24.51
C ASP A 644 -5.70 -24.94 -23.76
N ALA A 645 -5.03 -25.96 -23.19
CA ALA A 645 -3.77 -25.78 -22.50
C ALA A 645 -2.61 -25.55 -23.49
N LEU A 646 -1.73 -24.60 -23.15
CA LEU A 646 -0.50 -24.36 -23.90
C LEU A 646 0.58 -25.35 -23.43
N PRO A 647 1.13 -26.20 -24.31
CA PRO A 647 2.21 -27.11 -23.95
C PRO A 647 3.53 -26.34 -23.77
N LEU A 648 4.24 -26.62 -22.68
CA LEU A 648 5.58 -26.06 -22.42
C LEU A 648 6.53 -27.16 -21.97
N ASP A 649 7.47 -27.55 -22.84
CA ASP A 649 8.58 -28.43 -22.46
C ASP A 649 9.74 -27.58 -21.94
N ASN A 650 10.06 -27.70 -20.65
CA ASN A 650 11.15 -26.96 -20.02
C ASN A 650 12.45 -27.77 -19.88
N SER A 651 12.63 -28.85 -20.65
CA SER A 651 13.82 -29.70 -20.60
C SER A 651 15.11 -28.91 -20.87
N ALA A 652 15.06 -27.96 -21.79
CA ALA A 652 16.20 -27.11 -22.19
C ALA A 652 16.14 -25.69 -21.60
N LEU A 653 15.11 -25.36 -20.81
CA LEU A 653 14.89 -24.03 -20.27
C LEU A 653 15.33 -23.95 -18.81
N SER A 654 15.89 -22.81 -18.42
CA SER A 654 16.03 -22.46 -17.01
C SER A 654 14.65 -22.19 -16.38
N VAL A 655 14.59 -22.16 -15.04
CA VAL A 655 13.37 -21.78 -14.31
C VAL A 655 12.94 -20.37 -14.70
N ASP A 656 13.86 -19.41 -14.77
CA ASP A 656 13.56 -18.02 -15.11
C ASP A 656 13.05 -17.87 -16.55
N GLN A 657 13.65 -18.58 -17.50
CA GLN A 657 13.17 -18.62 -18.89
C GLN A 657 11.76 -19.21 -18.99
N THR A 658 11.49 -20.25 -18.18
CA THR A 658 10.16 -20.88 -18.14
C THR A 658 9.12 -19.93 -17.54
N ILE A 659 9.45 -19.24 -16.44
CA ILE A 659 8.57 -18.23 -15.82
C ILE A 659 8.30 -17.10 -16.81
N ALA A 660 9.34 -16.58 -17.47
CA ALA A 660 9.21 -15.51 -18.47
C ALA A 660 8.25 -15.92 -19.60
N GLN A 661 8.38 -17.14 -20.13
CA GLN A 661 7.49 -17.65 -21.17
C GLN A 661 6.02 -17.72 -20.72
N VAL A 662 5.76 -18.17 -19.48
CA VAL A 662 4.40 -18.21 -18.93
C VAL A 662 3.84 -16.80 -18.76
N LEU A 663 4.65 -15.85 -18.29
CA LEU A 663 4.26 -14.44 -18.16
C LEU A 663 4.03 -13.78 -19.52
N ASP A 664 4.78 -14.13 -20.56
CA ASP A 664 4.54 -13.67 -21.93
C ASP A 664 3.16 -14.10 -22.42
N TRP A 665 2.82 -15.38 -22.22
CA TRP A 665 1.49 -15.89 -22.56
C TRP A 665 0.38 -15.24 -21.73
N TRP A 666 0.65 -14.93 -20.46
CA TRP A 666 -0.32 -14.22 -19.62
C TRP A 666 -0.54 -12.79 -20.10
N ARG A 667 0.54 -12.06 -20.40
CA ARG A 667 0.51 -10.68 -20.91
C ARG A 667 -0.25 -10.59 -22.23
N ALA A 668 -0.05 -11.54 -23.14
CA ALA A 668 -0.77 -11.59 -24.41
C ALA A 668 -2.30 -11.76 -24.26
N ARG A 669 -2.78 -12.15 -23.08
CA ARG A 669 -4.22 -12.27 -22.76
C ARG A 669 -4.77 -11.08 -21.97
N GLN A 670 -3.92 -10.14 -21.56
CA GLN A 670 -4.36 -8.93 -20.85
C GLN A 670 -4.76 -7.82 -21.83
N PRO A 671 -5.70 -6.94 -21.45
CA PRO A 671 -6.21 -5.89 -22.33
C PRO A 671 -5.37 -4.59 -22.31
N PHE A 672 -4.15 -4.62 -21.78
CA PHE A 672 -3.31 -3.44 -21.51
C PHE A 672 -2.16 -3.26 -22.51
#